data_AF-A0A7I7YY49-F1
#
_entry.id   AF-A0A7I7YY49-F1
#
_cell.length_a   1.000
_cell.length_b   1.000
_cell.length_c   1.000
_cell.angle_alpha   90.00
_cell.angle_beta   90.00
_cell.angle_gamma   90.00
#
_symmetry.space_group_name_H-M   'P 1'
#
loop_
_entity.id
_entity.type
_entity.pdbx_description
1 polymer ?
#
loop_
_entity_poly.entity_id
_entity_poly.type
_entity_poly.pdbx_seq_one_letter_code
_entity_poly.pdbx_strand_id
1 'polypeptide(L)'
;MGGLSCRKLRGKDRSAMTRARRLARLAEATDRLVGWYRLPKPLGLAVLIGLRQRLRADNLFDTGRGAADRPPTTLAGRTDFKTARTLDGTHNDLRDPLMGSIGSRFGRNVAPELTHPEPTERFWEPNPRLVSRELLTREEFQPATTLNLLAAAWIQFEVHDWLSHDTTNSRPFEVPLEPDDPWPRKDRPMKIRRTAPDPSPDGSGPPTFVTADTHWWDASQIYGNTTQFADGLRAHSQGRLGLDQHGLHPVELERFLAPLGNKNNFWVGLAMLHALFLREHNAICERLASAYPAMTDQQLYDTARLINVALMAKVHTLEWTPAIIAHPTSQAALHANWFGLLGERFDEAHGRVFADEVLQGIPGSPTDFHGVPYSLTEEFVAVYRLHPLIPDDYEFRSARDNSLLKTCRLPDLTYQHVRERLDEFSMPDLFYSFGTANPGAVTLHNFPKYLQYFDRRPRDTPIDLAAADILRTRERGVPRYNAFRRALRLKPAATFDELTDNPHWAEQLRQVYQDIERVDLMIGLYAEPKPPGFGFSDTAFRIFILMASRRLESDRFFTRDFRPQIYTDVGMTWIRQNSLRTMLLRHMPELEPSLRGVSNPFAPWPVAGPAPLVARPAPAVSAPPGDAPSPYLRYSDRLEQPAPGEDLDIARIIEKLTRANERVYRRYGHALRDAHAKSHAILRGRLTIEGDLPVELKQGLFADAATYEVIARLSSTAGVLRSDQVRGVHGLAIKVLGVTGERCLADDDADTQDFLLVTHKEFPFKDVKDYLEKGMPLAGLLVRLSDRQLAFVIWVLRLAEPLLAFLGRRLPLPMQVFIAPNDNMLGMDFFSAAPIRWGDYVAKFKVVPGSANLKPFAGQPLSRTAGPEAYREMMVDFFSTEAAEYHLCAQLCTDLASMPIEDATVEWPETQSPYVRVATLTYPQQNPYTDARRYFGDEVLAFNSWRGLSAHRPLGPINRMKLRVYDASSQFRHRKNRARSLEPTHGDLPD
;
A
#
# COMPACT_ATOMS: atom_id res chain seq x y z
N MET A 1 1.15 42.29 -47.33
CA MET A 1 2.49 41.96 -47.85
C MET A 1 3.12 40.95 -46.89
N GLY A 2 2.95 39.65 -47.15
CA GLY A 2 3.98 38.80 -47.77
C GLY A 2 4.95 38.31 -46.68
N GLY A 3 4.78 37.15 -46.04
CA GLY A 3 4.58 35.85 -46.66
C GLY A 3 5.93 35.21 -46.98
N LEU A 4 6.78 34.91 -45.98
CA LEU A 4 7.99 34.06 -46.10
C LEU A 4 8.67 33.86 -44.73
N SER A 5 8.14 32.97 -43.87
CA SER A 5 8.95 32.20 -42.90
C SER A 5 8.09 31.13 -42.20
N CYS A 6 7.63 30.10 -42.93
CA CYS A 6 6.94 28.97 -42.30
C CYS A 6 7.13 27.63 -43.04
N ARG A 7 8.31 27.39 -43.61
CA ARG A 7 8.57 26.16 -44.38
C ARG A 7 9.78 25.31 -43.98
N LYS A 8 10.57 25.66 -42.95
CA LYS A 8 11.74 24.86 -42.55
C LYS A 8 11.64 24.12 -41.19
N LEU A 9 10.53 24.21 -40.45
CA LEU A 9 10.34 23.46 -39.19
C LEU A 9 9.33 22.28 -39.26
N ARG A 10 8.68 22.01 -40.40
CA ARG A 10 7.60 21.00 -40.49
C ARG A 10 8.05 19.53 -40.61
N GLY A 11 9.35 19.25 -40.75
CA GLY A 11 9.87 17.89 -41.03
C GLY A 11 10.11 17.03 -39.78
N LYS A 12 10.75 17.59 -38.75
CA LYS A 12 11.09 16.85 -37.50
C LYS A 12 9.86 16.65 -36.60
N ASP A 13 8.99 17.65 -36.48
CA ASP A 13 7.78 17.58 -35.64
C ASP A 13 6.73 16.60 -36.16
N ARG A 14 6.54 16.50 -37.48
CA ARG A 14 5.60 15.52 -38.05
C ARG A 14 6.02 14.08 -37.77
N SER A 15 7.32 13.77 -37.86
CA SER A 15 7.86 12.44 -37.54
C SER A 15 7.69 12.09 -36.06
N ALA A 16 8.03 13.00 -35.15
CA ALA A 16 7.90 12.80 -33.70
C ALA A 16 6.43 12.61 -33.29
N MET A 17 5.54 13.46 -33.81
CA MET A 17 4.09 13.39 -33.57
C MET A 17 3.46 12.11 -34.14
N THR A 18 4.00 11.58 -35.25
CA THR A 18 3.56 10.28 -35.81
C THR A 18 4.02 9.10 -34.95
N ARG A 19 5.24 9.15 -34.37
CA ARG A 19 5.74 8.11 -33.46
C ARG A 19 4.99 8.09 -32.14
N ALA A 20 4.76 9.25 -31.52
CA ALA A 20 3.99 9.38 -30.28
C ALA A 20 2.56 8.82 -30.43
N ARG A 21 1.89 9.14 -31.55
CA ARG A 21 0.56 8.57 -31.86
C ARG A 21 0.57 7.07 -32.06
N ARG A 22 1.61 6.50 -32.68
CA ARG A 22 1.76 5.03 -32.82
C ARG A 22 1.98 4.35 -31.47
N LEU A 23 2.83 4.92 -30.61
CA LEU A 23 3.07 4.42 -29.25
C LEU A 23 1.80 4.48 -28.38
N ALA A 24 1.04 5.57 -28.46
CA ALA A 24 -0.23 5.71 -27.74
C ALA A 24 -1.28 4.67 -28.22
N ARG A 25 -1.37 4.41 -29.53
CA ARG A 25 -2.23 3.34 -30.07
C ARG A 25 -1.79 1.95 -29.64
N LEU A 26 -0.48 1.70 -29.59
CA LEU A 26 0.06 0.43 -29.09
C LEU A 26 -0.25 0.25 -27.61
N ALA A 27 -0.12 1.29 -26.79
CA ALA A 27 -0.50 1.29 -25.39
C ALA A 27 -2.00 0.99 -25.21
N GLU A 28 -2.87 1.65 -25.98
CA GLU A 28 -4.31 1.41 -26.01
C GLU A 28 -4.65 -0.05 -26.36
N ALA A 29 -4.04 -0.59 -27.41
CA ALA A 29 -4.25 -1.98 -27.82
C ALA A 29 -3.75 -2.98 -26.75
N THR A 30 -2.55 -2.74 -26.19
CA THR A 30 -1.96 -3.58 -25.14
C THR A 30 -2.85 -3.59 -23.90
N ASP A 31 -3.34 -2.42 -23.49
CA ASP A 31 -4.21 -2.27 -22.34
C ASP A 31 -5.56 -2.98 -22.53
N ARG A 32 -6.18 -2.88 -23.72
CA ARG A 32 -7.42 -3.60 -24.02
C ARG A 32 -7.27 -5.12 -24.01
N LEU A 33 -6.12 -5.64 -24.42
CA LEU A 33 -5.88 -7.08 -24.52
C LEU A 33 -5.44 -7.70 -23.19
N VAL A 34 -4.57 -7.01 -22.45
CA VAL A 34 -3.90 -7.57 -21.26
C VAL A 34 -4.26 -6.82 -19.99
N GLY A 35 -4.53 -5.52 -20.07
CA GLY A 35 -4.67 -4.61 -18.93
C GLY A 35 -3.31 -4.16 -18.39
N TRP A 36 -3.10 -2.85 -18.28
CA TRP A 36 -1.84 -2.24 -17.83
C TRP A 36 -1.36 -2.79 -16.47
N TYR A 37 -2.30 -3.09 -15.56
CA TYR A 37 -2.04 -3.57 -14.21
C TYR A 37 -1.58 -5.04 -14.16
N ARG A 38 -1.73 -5.80 -15.24
CA ARG A 38 -1.23 -7.18 -15.34
C ARG A 38 0.19 -7.27 -15.90
N LEU A 39 0.72 -6.15 -16.41
CA LEU A 39 2.05 -6.08 -17.01
C LEU A 39 3.15 -5.90 -15.95
N PRO A 40 4.38 -6.38 -16.21
CA PRO A 40 5.54 -5.99 -15.43
C PRO A 40 5.66 -4.47 -15.34
N LYS A 41 6.04 -3.95 -14.17
CA LYS A 41 6.05 -2.51 -13.84
C LYS A 41 6.60 -1.59 -14.95
N PRO A 42 7.76 -1.84 -15.59
CA PRO A 42 8.26 -0.96 -16.64
C PRO A 42 7.34 -0.88 -17.86
N LEU A 43 6.75 -2.01 -18.26
CA LEU A 43 5.80 -2.07 -19.38
C LEU A 43 4.47 -1.43 -19.00
N GLY A 44 3.97 -1.70 -17.78
CA GLY A 44 2.77 -1.06 -17.26
C GLY A 44 2.91 0.47 -17.22
N LEU A 45 4.07 0.97 -16.80
CA LEU A 45 4.36 2.42 -16.76
C LEU A 45 4.38 3.02 -18.18
N ALA A 46 5.02 2.35 -19.13
CA ALA A 46 5.02 2.77 -20.54
C ALA A 46 3.59 2.82 -21.12
N VAL A 47 2.75 1.84 -20.77
CA VAL A 47 1.33 1.83 -21.15
C VAL A 47 0.58 2.99 -20.52
N LEU A 48 0.72 3.23 -19.21
CA LEU A 48 0.08 4.37 -18.53
C LEU A 48 0.47 5.73 -19.14
N ILE A 49 1.75 5.93 -19.46
CA ILE A 49 2.23 7.12 -20.16
C ILE A 49 1.53 7.26 -21.52
N GLY A 50 1.49 6.18 -22.30
CA GLY A 50 0.82 6.16 -23.60
C GLY A 50 -0.68 6.46 -23.51
N LEU A 51 -1.36 5.94 -22.50
CA LEU A 51 -2.77 6.18 -22.24
C LEU A 51 -3.04 7.62 -21.81
N ARG A 52 -2.22 8.19 -20.91
CA ARG A 52 -2.32 9.61 -20.54
C ARG A 52 -2.19 10.52 -21.76
N GLN A 53 -1.19 10.26 -22.61
CA GLN A 53 -0.99 11.03 -23.85
C GLN A 53 -2.17 10.88 -24.80
N ARG A 54 -2.79 9.69 -24.87
CA ARG A 54 -3.99 9.47 -25.67
C ARG A 54 -5.20 10.25 -25.15
N LEU A 55 -5.42 10.21 -23.83
CA LEU A 55 -6.52 10.91 -23.17
C LEU A 55 -6.34 12.44 -23.23
N ARG A 56 -5.13 12.97 -23.05
CA ARG A 56 -4.87 14.41 -23.24
C ARG A 56 -5.22 14.89 -24.65
N ALA A 57 -4.93 14.08 -25.66
CA ALA A 57 -5.19 14.44 -27.05
C ALA A 57 -6.68 14.39 -27.45
N ASP A 58 -7.44 13.46 -26.87
CA ASP A 58 -8.77 13.10 -27.40
C ASP A 58 -9.91 13.17 -26.35
N ASN A 59 -9.62 13.52 -25.09
CA ASN A 59 -10.58 13.52 -23.98
C ASN A 59 -10.51 14.81 -23.13
N LEU A 60 -10.16 15.93 -23.73
CA LEU A 60 -10.28 17.26 -23.14
C LEU A 60 -11.15 18.11 -24.08
N PHE A 61 -12.31 18.55 -23.59
CA PHE A 61 -13.25 19.36 -24.35
C PHE A 61 -13.62 20.61 -23.57
N ASP A 62 -13.42 21.75 -24.21
CA ASP A 62 -13.82 23.05 -23.70
C ASP A 62 -15.34 23.22 -23.84
N THR A 63 -15.98 23.75 -22.80
CA THR A 63 -17.39 24.15 -22.81
C THR A 63 -17.55 25.66 -22.94
N GLY A 64 -16.45 26.39 -23.15
CA GLY A 64 -16.43 27.82 -23.41
C GLY A 64 -16.77 28.64 -22.18
N ARG A 65 -17.28 29.85 -22.42
CA ARG A 65 -17.74 30.79 -21.39
C ARG A 65 -19.07 31.39 -21.77
N GLY A 66 -19.82 31.82 -20.76
CA GLY A 66 -21.00 32.64 -20.96
C GLY A 66 -20.63 33.96 -21.64
N ALA A 67 -21.51 34.45 -22.53
CA ALA A 67 -21.30 35.70 -23.24
C ALA A 67 -21.15 36.91 -22.29
N ALA A 68 -21.78 36.82 -21.11
CA ALA A 68 -21.77 37.81 -20.06
C ALA A 68 -20.58 37.70 -19.09
N ASP A 69 -19.76 36.64 -19.18
CA ASP A 69 -18.65 36.42 -18.25
C ASP A 69 -17.59 37.51 -18.44
N ARG A 70 -17.31 38.25 -17.38
CA ARG A 70 -16.29 39.31 -17.33
C ARG A 70 -15.47 39.17 -16.06
N PRO A 71 -14.13 39.39 -16.10
CA PRO A 71 -13.33 39.48 -14.90
C PRO A 71 -13.91 40.53 -13.95
N PRO A 72 -13.89 40.30 -12.62
CA PRO A 72 -14.32 41.31 -11.65
C PRO A 72 -13.58 42.64 -11.88
N THR A 73 -14.31 43.74 -12.02
CA THR A 73 -13.72 45.09 -12.22
C THR A 73 -12.91 45.58 -11.01
N THR A 74 -13.08 44.94 -9.85
CA THR A 74 -12.39 45.23 -8.59
C THR A 74 -10.90 44.90 -8.60
N LEU A 75 -10.40 44.19 -9.62
CA LEU A 75 -9.00 43.79 -9.76
C LEU A 75 -8.17 44.71 -10.68
N ALA A 76 -8.77 45.75 -11.24
CA ALA A 76 -8.08 46.70 -12.11
C ALA A 76 -6.93 47.41 -11.36
N GLY A 77 -5.69 47.23 -11.83
CA GLY A 77 -4.49 47.86 -11.27
C GLY A 77 -3.81 47.11 -10.12
N ARG A 78 -4.40 46.01 -9.62
CA ARG A 78 -3.72 45.12 -8.67
C ARG A 78 -2.59 44.35 -9.34
N THR A 79 -1.52 44.04 -8.61
CA THR A 79 -0.39 43.22 -9.11
C THR A 79 0.03 42.11 -8.16
N ASP A 80 -0.63 42.01 -7.00
CA ASP A 80 -0.42 41.01 -5.96
C ASP A 80 -0.65 39.58 -6.47
N PHE A 81 -1.61 39.40 -7.40
CA PHE A 81 -1.85 38.11 -8.03
C PHE A 81 -0.58 37.52 -8.66
N LYS A 82 0.41 38.33 -9.08
CA LYS A 82 1.66 37.79 -9.66
C LYS A 82 2.42 36.89 -8.68
N THR A 83 2.28 37.12 -7.38
CA THR A 83 2.99 36.40 -6.31
C THR A 83 2.06 35.73 -5.31
N ALA A 84 0.74 35.84 -5.47
CA ALA A 84 -0.26 35.31 -4.54
C ALA A 84 -1.45 34.70 -5.29
N ARG A 85 -2.10 33.70 -4.68
CA ARG A 85 -3.37 33.15 -5.17
C ARG A 85 -4.51 34.11 -4.78
N THR A 86 -5.35 34.46 -5.74
CA THR A 86 -6.60 35.19 -5.50
C THR A 86 -7.61 34.32 -4.75
N LEU A 87 -8.63 34.94 -4.14
CA LEU A 87 -9.65 34.20 -3.39
C LEU A 87 -10.70 33.55 -4.30
N ASP A 88 -10.95 34.13 -5.48
CA ASP A 88 -11.95 33.66 -6.44
C ASP A 88 -11.34 32.80 -7.58
N GLY A 89 -10.03 32.52 -7.51
CA GLY A 89 -9.30 31.76 -8.52
C GLY A 89 -8.95 32.54 -9.79
N THR A 90 -9.24 33.84 -9.85
CA THR A 90 -8.91 34.67 -11.01
C THR A 90 -7.40 34.91 -11.16
N HIS A 91 -6.94 35.20 -12.37
CA HIS A 91 -5.55 35.51 -12.69
C HIS A 91 -4.54 34.39 -12.33
N ASN A 92 -4.97 33.13 -12.27
CA ASN A 92 -4.02 32.02 -12.31
C ASN A 92 -3.35 31.96 -13.69
N ASP A 93 -4.09 31.83 -14.80
CA ASP A 93 -3.51 32.19 -16.11
C ASP A 93 -3.54 33.71 -16.29
N LEU A 94 -2.38 34.29 -16.61
CA LEU A 94 -2.23 35.75 -16.72
C LEU A 94 -2.77 36.32 -18.05
N ARG A 95 -2.96 35.47 -19.06
CA ARG A 95 -3.55 35.86 -20.36
C ARG A 95 -5.06 35.67 -20.32
N ASP A 96 -5.53 34.79 -19.46
CA ASP A 96 -6.93 34.47 -19.31
C ASP A 96 -7.39 34.51 -17.83
N PRO A 97 -7.74 35.72 -17.32
CA PRO A 97 -8.02 35.93 -15.91
C PRO A 97 -9.15 35.13 -15.29
N LEU A 98 -10.12 34.65 -16.06
CA LEU A 98 -11.27 33.91 -15.55
C LEU A 98 -11.06 32.38 -15.59
N MET A 99 -9.92 31.90 -16.07
CA MET A 99 -9.71 30.46 -16.20
C MET A 99 -9.74 29.81 -14.82
N GLY A 100 -10.62 28.83 -14.63
CA GLY A 100 -10.76 28.08 -13.39
C GLY A 100 -11.28 28.87 -12.19
N SER A 101 -11.73 30.12 -12.37
CA SER A 101 -12.31 30.92 -11.29
C SER A 101 -13.73 30.45 -10.94
N ILE A 102 -14.26 30.92 -9.82
CA ILE A 102 -15.69 30.77 -9.47
C ILE A 102 -16.56 31.23 -10.64
N GLY A 103 -17.65 30.50 -10.91
CA GLY A 103 -18.54 30.74 -12.03
C GLY A 103 -18.05 30.18 -13.37
N SER A 104 -16.84 29.60 -13.43
CA SER A 104 -16.38 28.91 -14.65
C SER A 104 -17.28 27.72 -14.98
N ARG A 105 -17.49 27.46 -16.28
CA ARG A 105 -18.16 26.25 -16.73
C ARG A 105 -17.30 25.01 -16.47
N PHE A 106 -17.94 23.91 -16.07
CA PHE A 106 -17.28 22.61 -16.06
C PHE A 106 -16.95 22.18 -17.50
N GLY A 107 -15.73 21.71 -17.73
CA GLY A 107 -15.33 21.10 -18.99
C GLY A 107 -15.91 19.69 -19.17
N ARG A 108 -15.52 19.00 -20.24
CA ARG A 108 -15.87 17.59 -20.47
C ARG A 108 -14.66 16.72 -20.80
N ASN A 109 -14.71 15.46 -20.39
CA ASN A 109 -13.80 14.41 -20.83
C ASN A 109 -14.42 13.48 -21.91
N VAL A 110 -15.72 13.64 -22.15
CA VAL A 110 -16.44 12.98 -23.24
C VAL A 110 -16.81 14.03 -24.28
N ALA A 111 -16.81 13.62 -25.54
CA ALA A 111 -17.13 14.49 -26.67
C ALA A 111 -18.54 15.11 -26.50
N PRO A 112 -18.71 16.44 -26.72
CA PRO A 112 -19.98 17.14 -26.47
C PRO A 112 -21.21 16.52 -27.14
N GLU A 113 -21.06 15.87 -28.29
CA GLU A 113 -22.15 15.22 -29.01
C GLU A 113 -22.76 14.03 -28.25
N LEU A 114 -22.03 13.50 -27.28
CA LEU A 114 -22.45 12.38 -26.43
C LEU A 114 -22.87 12.82 -25.03
N THR A 115 -22.86 14.12 -24.72
CA THR A 115 -23.11 14.64 -23.35
C THR A 115 -24.47 15.31 -23.19
N HIS A 116 -25.44 14.92 -23.99
CA HIS A 116 -26.83 15.35 -23.83
C HIS A 116 -27.53 14.53 -22.73
N PRO A 117 -28.41 15.17 -21.93
CA PRO A 117 -29.30 14.44 -21.03
C PRO A 117 -30.16 13.45 -21.83
N GLU A 118 -30.42 12.28 -21.25
CA GLU A 118 -31.29 11.30 -21.90
C GLU A 118 -32.72 11.85 -22.10
N PRO A 119 -33.43 11.41 -23.15
CA PRO A 119 -34.84 11.72 -23.33
C PRO A 119 -35.66 11.36 -22.09
N THR A 120 -36.75 12.09 -21.84
CA THR A 120 -37.56 11.95 -20.62
C THR A 120 -38.02 10.51 -20.35
N GLU A 121 -38.28 9.73 -21.40
CA GLU A 121 -38.66 8.30 -21.30
C GLU A 121 -37.56 7.44 -20.65
N ARG A 122 -36.29 7.63 -21.02
CA ARG A 122 -35.15 6.86 -20.49
C ARG A 122 -34.58 7.43 -19.20
N PHE A 123 -34.77 8.73 -18.98
CA PHE A 123 -34.22 9.46 -17.84
C PHE A 123 -34.61 8.84 -16.49
N TRP A 124 -35.83 8.29 -16.38
CA TRP A 124 -36.36 7.71 -15.14
C TRP A 124 -36.09 6.22 -14.99
N GLU A 125 -35.32 5.62 -15.88
CA GLU A 125 -35.48 4.22 -16.21
C GLU A 125 -34.11 3.51 -16.19
N PRO A 126 -33.78 2.68 -15.16
CA PRO A 126 -34.62 2.34 -14.01
C PRO A 126 -34.77 3.48 -13.00
N ASN A 127 -35.80 3.37 -12.16
CA ASN A 127 -36.11 4.36 -11.13
C ASN A 127 -34.88 4.55 -10.19
N PRO A 128 -34.38 5.79 -10.00
CA PRO A 128 -33.24 6.05 -9.13
C PRO A 128 -33.43 5.59 -7.68
N ARG A 129 -34.67 5.64 -7.15
CA ARG A 129 -34.99 5.13 -5.81
C ARG A 129 -34.90 3.61 -5.74
N LEU A 130 -35.35 2.91 -6.79
CA LEU A 130 -35.20 1.46 -6.91
C LEU A 130 -33.70 1.10 -6.91
N VAL A 131 -32.89 1.78 -7.72
CA VAL A 131 -31.44 1.55 -7.77
C VAL A 131 -30.77 1.83 -6.42
N SER A 132 -31.15 2.94 -5.75
CA SER A 132 -30.67 3.27 -4.40
C SER A 132 -30.94 2.14 -3.41
N ARG A 133 -32.16 1.62 -3.40
CA ARG A 133 -32.57 0.59 -2.45
C ARG A 133 -31.97 -0.78 -2.74
N GLU A 134 -32.07 -1.23 -3.99
CA GLU A 134 -31.75 -2.60 -4.38
C GLU A 134 -30.27 -2.86 -4.63
N LEU A 135 -29.48 -1.84 -4.99
CA LEU A 135 -28.08 -2.03 -5.39
C LEU A 135 -27.07 -1.29 -4.52
N LEU A 136 -27.50 -0.30 -3.73
CA LEU A 136 -26.59 0.57 -2.98
C LEU A 136 -26.70 0.43 -1.47
N THR A 137 -27.90 0.26 -0.92
CA THR A 137 -28.13 0.14 0.54
C THR A 137 -27.14 -0.79 1.20
N ARG A 138 -26.39 -0.28 2.18
CA ARG A 138 -25.48 -1.09 3.00
C ARG A 138 -26.28 -1.94 3.97
N GLU A 139 -26.33 -3.25 3.77
CA GLU A 139 -26.88 -4.16 4.80
C GLU A 139 -25.82 -4.59 5.82
N GLU A 140 -24.59 -4.80 5.36
CA GLU A 140 -23.42 -5.11 6.19
C GLU A 140 -22.28 -4.17 5.79
N PHE A 141 -21.55 -3.63 6.79
CA PHE A 141 -20.41 -2.76 6.52
C PHE A 141 -19.27 -3.57 5.90
N GLN A 142 -18.91 -3.24 4.67
CA GLN A 142 -17.78 -3.85 3.97
C GLN A 142 -16.57 -2.90 4.10
N PRO A 143 -15.55 -3.22 4.91
CA PRO A 143 -14.42 -2.31 5.14
C PRO A 143 -13.42 -2.31 3.96
N ALA A 144 -12.88 -1.13 3.65
CA ALA A 144 -11.71 -0.97 2.79
C ALA A 144 -10.42 -1.17 3.61
N THR A 145 -10.03 -2.41 3.84
CA THR A 145 -8.97 -2.81 4.80
C THR A 145 -7.55 -2.33 4.47
N THR A 146 -7.35 -1.73 3.29
CA THR A 146 -6.06 -1.13 2.90
C THR A 146 -5.95 0.34 3.28
N LEU A 147 -7.03 0.96 3.76
CA LEU A 147 -7.14 2.38 4.09
C LEU A 147 -7.62 2.55 5.52
N ASN A 148 -7.21 3.65 6.14
CA ASN A 148 -7.86 4.15 7.35
C ASN A 148 -8.93 5.20 7.02
N LEU A 149 -9.72 5.56 8.02
CA LEU A 149 -10.86 6.46 7.86
C LEU A 149 -10.44 7.91 7.56
N LEU A 150 -9.20 8.30 7.86
CA LEU A 150 -8.66 9.60 7.41
C LEU A 150 -8.70 9.73 5.89
N ALA A 151 -8.56 8.63 5.13
CA ALA A 151 -8.64 8.66 3.68
C ALA A 151 -10.02 9.12 3.16
N ALA A 152 -11.10 8.78 3.88
CA ALA A 152 -12.46 9.20 3.56
C ALA A 152 -12.68 10.69 3.87
N ALA A 153 -12.20 11.14 5.03
CA ALA A 153 -12.25 12.56 5.39
C ALA A 153 -11.43 13.42 4.43
N TRP A 154 -10.23 12.95 4.07
CA TRP A 154 -9.32 13.65 3.16
C TRP A 154 -9.95 13.89 1.80
N ILE A 155 -10.58 12.86 1.21
CA ILE A 155 -11.09 13.02 -0.15
C ILE A 155 -12.27 13.99 -0.22
N GLN A 156 -13.12 14.02 0.81
CA GLN A 156 -14.15 15.03 0.89
C GLN A 156 -13.57 16.43 1.13
N PHE A 157 -12.53 16.53 1.96
CA PHE A 157 -11.82 17.78 2.23
C PHE A 157 -11.22 18.39 0.95
N GLU A 158 -10.68 17.56 0.06
CA GLU A 158 -10.19 17.99 -1.26
C GLU A 158 -11.32 18.35 -2.23
N VAL A 159 -12.42 17.60 -2.23
CA VAL A 159 -13.59 17.94 -3.07
C VAL A 159 -14.17 19.31 -2.70
N HIS A 160 -14.13 19.70 -1.41
CA HIS A 160 -14.53 21.02 -0.95
C HIS A 160 -13.61 22.15 -1.44
N ASP A 161 -12.41 21.85 -1.94
CA ASP A 161 -11.55 22.82 -2.63
C ASP A 161 -11.91 22.95 -4.12
N TRP A 162 -12.19 21.81 -4.75
CA TRP A 162 -12.13 21.69 -6.20
C TRP A 162 -13.42 22.06 -6.93
N LEU A 163 -14.57 21.72 -6.36
CA LEU A 163 -15.82 21.80 -7.10
C LEU A 163 -17.06 21.78 -6.21
N SER A 164 -18.08 22.49 -6.69
CA SER A 164 -19.45 22.30 -6.26
C SER A 164 -20.41 22.72 -7.36
N HIS A 165 -21.64 22.20 -7.27
CA HIS A 165 -22.74 22.63 -8.10
C HIS A 165 -23.87 23.14 -7.21
N ASP A 166 -24.33 24.35 -7.49
CA ASP A 166 -25.52 24.87 -6.85
C ASP A 166 -26.78 24.10 -7.27
N THR A 167 -27.82 24.22 -6.43
CA THR A 167 -29.10 23.55 -6.67
C THR A 167 -30.25 24.55 -6.64
N THR A 168 -31.27 24.29 -7.45
CA THR A 168 -32.47 25.13 -7.51
C THR A 168 -33.71 24.37 -7.03
N ASN A 169 -34.58 25.09 -6.31
CA ASN A 169 -35.91 24.63 -5.93
C ASN A 169 -36.93 24.79 -7.07
N SER A 170 -36.55 25.40 -8.19
CA SER A 170 -37.44 25.50 -9.35
C SER A 170 -37.64 24.14 -9.99
N ARG A 171 -38.89 23.64 -9.98
CA ARG A 171 -39.30 22.36 -10.58
C ARG A 171 -38.41 21.18 -10.15
N PRO A 172 -38.37 20.83 -8.85
CA PRO A 172 -37.56 19.70 -8.38
C PRO A 172 -38.00 18.40 -9.08
N PHE A 173 -37.12 17.42 -9.14
CA PHE A 173 -37.47 16.06 -9.52
C PHE A 173 -38.41 15.47 -8.47
N GLU A 174 -39.58 15.00 -8.89
CA GLU A 174 -40.47 14.19 -8.06
C GLU A 174 -40.21 12.73 -8.39
N VAL A 175 -39.48 12.04 -7.52
CA VAL A 175 -39.06 10.67 -7.77
C VAL A 175 -40.22 9.73 -7.42
N PRO A 176 -40.69 8.88 -8.36
CA PRO A 176 -41.75 7.93 -8.08
C PRO A 176 -41.34 6.99 -6.95
N LEU A 177 -42.25 6.74 -6.02
CA LEU A 177 -42.06 5.83 -4.89
C LEU A 177 -43.04 4.67 -5.02
N GLU A 178 -42.58 3.45 -4.70
CA GLU A 178 -43.48 2.31 -4.54
C GLU A 178 -44.44 2.56 -3.36
N PRO A 179 -45.67 1.99 -3.38
CA PRO A 179 -46.66 2.22 -2.35
C PRO A 179 -46.13 2.00 -0.91
N ASP A 180 -45.35 0.94 -0.74
CA ASP A 180 -44.74 0.48 0.52
C ASP A 180 -43.34 1.05 0.80
N ASP A 181 -42.86 2.03 0.01
CA ASP A 181 -41.54 2.61 0.23
C ASP A 181 -41.41 3.24 1.65
N PRO A 182 -40.32 3.00 2.39
CA PRO A 182 -40.13 3.54 3.74
C PRO A 182 -39.95 5.06 3.79
N TRP A 183 -39.92 5.77 2.65
CA TRP A 183 -39.83 7.23 2.61
C TRP A 183 -40.91 7.89 3.49
N PRO A 184 -40.54 8.87 4.36
CA PRO A 184 -41.46 9.42 5.35
C PRO A 184 -42.75 9.96 4.72
N ARG A 185 -43.91 9.56 5.26
CA ARG A 185 -45.23 9.95 4.72
C ARG A 185 -45.42 11.47 4.64
N LYS A 186 -44.87 12.22 5.61
CA LYS A 186 -44.93 13.69 5.66
C LYS A 186 -44.13 14.36 4.54
N ASP A 187 -43.17 13.63 3.94
CA ASP A 187 -42.20 14.11 2.95
C ASP A 187 -42.45 13.49 1.56
N ARG A 188 -43.66 12.94 1.31
CA ARG A 188 -44.08 12.41 0.00
C ARG A 188 -44.74 13.51 -0.87
N PRO A 189 -44.45 13.56 -2.19
CA PRO A 189 -43.51 12.70 -2.93
C PRO A 189 -42.04 13.06 -2.61
N MET A 190 -41.12 12.11 -2.83
CA MET A 190 -39.69 12.37 -2.66
C MET A 190 -39.22 13.43 -3.67
N LYS A 191 -38.71 14.55 -3.17
CA LYS A 191 -38.27 15.70 -3.98
C LYS A 191 -36.77 15.88 -3.97
N ILE A 192 -36.16 15.93 -5.15
CA ILE A 192 -34.73 16.18 -5.33
C ILE A 192 -34.57 17.47 -6.15
N ARG A 193 -33.93 18.49 -5.57
CA ARG A 193 -33.65 19.78 -6.24
C ARG A 193 -32.93 19.55 -7.57
N ARG A 194 -33.07 20.45 -8.55
CA ARG A 194 -32.31 20.38 -9.83
C ARG A 194 -30.93 21.04 -9.72
N THR A 195 -30.00 20.72 -10.62
CA THR A 195 -28.72 21.45 -10.70
C THR A 195 -29.06 22.85 -11.17
N ALA A 196 -28.48 23.88 -10.55
CA ALA A 196 -28.67 25.25 -11.01
C ALA A 196 -28.19 25.35 -12.47
N PRO A 197 -29.01 25.85 -13.41
CA PRO A 197 -28.59 25.99 -14.80
C PRO A 197 -27.48 27.03 -14.89
N ASP A 198 -26.63 26.89 -15.92
CA ASP A 198 -25.72 27.97 -16.32
C ASP A 198 -26.50 29.29 -16.47
N PRO A 199 -26.07 30.39 -15.82
CA PRO A 199 -26.70 31.71 -15.94
C PRO A 199 -26.67 32.30 -17.36
N SER A 200 -25.73 31.86 -18.18
CA SER A 200 -25.55 32.31 -19.57
C SER A 200 -25.38 31.09 -20.49
N PRO A 201 -26.40 30.22 -20.63
CA PRO A 201 -26.29 29.00 -21.42
C PRO A 201 -26.21 29.33 -22.91
N ASP A 202 -25.54 28.46 -23.67
CA ASP A 202 -25.50 28.59 -25.12
C ASP A 202 -26.86 28.22 -25.73
N GLY A 203 -27.23 28.86 -26.85
CA GLY A 203 -28.53 28.62 -27.51
C GLY A 203 -28.66 27.26 -28.21
N SER A 204 -27.56 26.50 -28.32
CA SER A 204 -27.50 25.17 -28.96
C SER A 204 -26.38 24.34 -28.34
N GLY A 205 -26.59 23.02 -28.18
CA GLY A 205 -25.59 22.09 -27.63
C GLY A 205 -26.06 21.41 -26.34
N PRO A 206 -25.20 20.60 -25.69
CA PRO A 206 -25.50 20.01 -24.40
C PRO A 206 -25.55 21.08 -23.30
N PRO A 207 -26.29 20.86 -22.19
CA PRO A 207 -26.35 21.81 -21.09
C PRO A 207 -24.97 21.96 -20.42
N THR A 208 -24.67 23.21 -20.07
CA THR A 208 -23.52 23.61 -19.28
C THR A 208 -23.94 23.92 -17.85
N PHE A 209 -22.98 23.84 -16.93
CA PHE A 209 -23.13 24.16 -15.52
C PHE A 209 -21.87 24.86 -15.04
N VAL A 210 -22.02 25.70 -14.03
CA VAL A 210 -20.93 26.49 -13.46
C VAL A 210 -20.60 26.03 -12.04
N THR A 211 -19.33 26.20 -11.66
CA THR A 211 -18.86 25.90 -10.30
C THR A 211 -19.10 27.06 -9.34
N ALA A 212 -19.46 26.76 -8.09
CA ALA A 212 -19.50 27.76 -7.01
C ALA A 212 -18.18 27.85 -6.21
N ASP A 213 -17.24 26.92 -6.46
CA ASP A 213 -15.87 26.93 -5.94
C ASP A 213 -14.85 27.11 -7.09
N THR A 214 -13.60 27.42 -6.79
CA THR A 214 -12.57 27.52 -7.84
C THR A 214 -12.22 26.11 -8.35
N HIS A 215 -11.84 25.98 -9.63
CA HIS A 215 -11.32 24.71 -10.14
C HIS A 215 -9.84 24.48 -9.80
N TRP A 216 -9.17 25.49 -9.25
CA TRP A 216 -7.77 25.40 -8.90
C TRP A 216 -7.61 24.58 -7.62
N TRP A 217 -6.42 24.05 -7.43
CA TRP A 217 -6.04 23.50 -6.14
C TRP A 217 -5.41 24.64 -5.33
N ASP A 218 -6.24 25.39 -4.60
CA ASP A 218 -5.87 26.66 -3.96
C ASP A 218 -6.24 26.75 -2.47
N ALA A 219 -6.69 25.64 -1.91
CA ALA A 219 -7.14 25.48 -0.54
C ALA A 219 -8.29 26.45 -0.16
N SER A 220 -9.20 26.72 -1.09
CA SER A 220 -10.40 27.55 -0.89
C SER A 220 -11.27 27.07 0.27
N GLN A 221 -11.29 25.78 0.58
CA GLN A 221 -11.95 25.23 1.76
C GLN A 221 -11.34 25.74 3.08
N ILE A 222 -10.05 26.09 3.10
CA ILE A 222 -9.37 26.67 4.27
C ILE A 222 -9.48 28.19 4.29
N TYR A 223 -9.16 28.84 3.17
CA TYR A 223 -8.99 30.30 3.10
C TYR A 223 -10.28 31.05 2.73
N GLY A 224 -11.29 30.32 2.25
CA GLY A 224 -12.57 30.85 1.79
C GLY A 224 -12.48 31.61 0.47
N ASN A 225 -13.67 31.84 -0.10
CA ASN A 225 -13.85 32.47 -1.41
C ASN A 225 -14.34 33.92 -1.34
N THR A 226 -14.44 34.48 -0.13
CA THR A 226 -14.93 35.86 0.08
C THR A 226 -13.92 36.66 0.89
N THR A 227 -13.79 37.95 0.56
CA THR A 227 -12.93 38.88 1.31
C THR A 227 -13.32 38.96 2.78
N GLN A 228 -14.62 38.96 3.09
CA GLN A 228 -15.11 39.05 4.47
C GLN A 228 -14.66 37.84 5.32
N PHE A 229 -14.72 36.62 4.76
CA PHE A 229 -14.23 35.44 5.47
C PHE A 229 -12.71 35.44 5.57
N ALA A 230 -12.00 35.67 4.46
CA ALA A 230 -10.55 35.62 4.43
C ALA A 230 -9.90 36.67 5.34
N ASP A 231 -10.40 37.91 5.34
CA ASP A 231 -9.91 38.96 6.24
C ASP A 231 -10.32 38.68 7.69
N GLY A 232 -11.56 38.22 7.94
CA GLY A 232 -12.01 37.86 9.28
C GLY A 232 -11.24 36.70 9.91
N LEU A 233 -10.70 35.79 9.09
CA LEU A 233 -9.88 34.66 9.53
C LEU A 233 -8.47 35.09 9.96
N ARG A 234 -7.99 36.26 9.54
CA ARG A 234 -6.62 36.70 9.81
C ARG A 234 -6.49 37.31 11.20
N ALA A 235 -5.37 36.99 11.85
CA ALA A 235 -4.96 37.65 13.09
C ALA A 235 -4.35 39.04 12.83
N HIS A 236 -4.05 39.36 11.56
CA HIS A 236 -3.36 40.58 11.13
C HIS A 236 -2.02 40.83 11.86
N SER A 237 -1.35 39.74 12.23
CA SER A 237 -0.03 39.74 12.85
C SER A 237 0.79 38.55 12.35
N GLN A 238 1.95 38.84 11.77
CA GLN A 238 2.91 37.87 11.23
C GLN A 238 2.31 36.87 10.22
N GLY A 239 1.29 37.28 9.47
CA GLY A 239 0.59 36.48 8.48
C GLY A 239 -0.29 35.38 9.05
N ARG A 240 -0.46 35.30 10.37
CA ARG A 240 -1.17 34.20 11.05
C ARG A 240 -2.69 34.32 10.93
N LEU A 241 -3.34 33.18 11.10
CA LEU A 241 -4.79 33.03 11.22
C LEU A 241 -5.21 33.07 12.69
N GLY A 242 -6.34 33.72 12.97
CA GLY A 242 -7.02 33.67 14.26
C GLY A 242 -7.80 32.36 14.36
N LEU A 243 -7.44 31.53 15.35
CA LEU A 243 -8.07 30.24 15.58
C LEU A 243 -8.81 30.24 16.93
N ASP A 244 -9.90 29.49 17.01
CA ASP A 244 -10.58 29.21 18.27
C ASP A 244 -9.89 28.13 19.11
N GLN A 245 -10.49 27.77 20.24
CA GLN A 245 -9.95 26.77 21.17
C GLN A 245 -9.76 25.36 20.56
N HIS A 246 -10.50 25.02 19.50
CA HIS A 246 -10.36 23.73 18.81
C HIS A 246 -9.34 23.80 17.66
N GLY A 247 -8.83 24.99 17.34
CA GLY A 247 -7.96 25.24 16.20
C GLY A 247 -8.71 25.43 14.89
N LEU A 248 -10.02 25.70 14.95
CA LEU A 248 -10.84 26.07 13.80
C LEU A 248 -10.94 27.59 13.66
N HIS A 249 -11.59 28.05 12.60
CA HIS A 249 -11.96 29.45 12.46
C HIS A 249 -12.98 29.87 13.55
N PRO A 250 -12.98 31.15 13.98
CA PRO A 250 -13.97 31.66 14.93
C PRO A 250 -15.40 31.39 14.48
N VAL A 251 -16.28 31.01 15.42
CA VAL A 251 -17.69 30.63 15.17
C VAL A 251 -18.43 31.72 14.41
N GLU A 252 -18.13 32.99 14.68
CA GLU A 252 -18.78 34.14 14.07
C GLU A 252 -18.53 34.22 12.55
N LEU A 253 -17.43 33.64 12.07
CA LEU A 253 -17.09 33.59 10.65
C LEU A 253 -17.90 32.54 9.90
N GLU A 254 -18.47 31.56 10.59
CA GLU A 254 -19.26 30.52 9.95
C GLU A 254 -20.36 31.16 9.11
N ARG A 255 -21.00 32.27 9.53
CA ARG A 255 -22.05 32.95 8.74
C ARG A 255 -21.64 33.30 7.31
N PHE A 256 -20.34 33.52 7.04
CA PHE A 256 -19.82 33.82 5.70
C PHE A 256 -19.57 32.56 4.86
N LEU A 257 -19.56 31.38 5.48
CA LEU A 257 -19.52 30.08 4.79
C LEU A 257 -20.93 29.62 4.35
N ALA A 258 -21.99 30.34 4.74
CA ALA A 258 -23.39 29.96 4.52
C ALA A 258 -23.90 30.12 3.07
N PRO A 259 -23.46 31.11 2.26
CA PRO A 259 -23.88 31.24 0.87
C PRO A 259 -23.38 30.11 -0.06
N LEU A 260 -22.46 29.25 0.40
CA LEU A 260 -21.78 28.22 -0.41
C LEU A 260 -22.48 26.85 -0.44
N GLY A 261 -23.65 26.69 0.19
CA GLY A 261 -24.35 25.39 0.24
C GLY A 261 -23.62 24.27 1.03
N ASN A 262 -22.37 24.48 1.42
CA ASN A 262 -21.43 23.47 1.92
C ASN A 262 -21.48 23.23 3.45
N LYS A 263 -22.05 24.14 4.25
CA LYS A 263 -22.11 23.98 5.71
C LYS A 263 -22.75 22.67 6.16
N ASN A 264 -23.83 22.28 5.50
CA ASN A 264 -24.63 21.13 5.92
C ASN A 264 -24.01 19.79 5.51
N ASN A 265 -22.95 19.81 4.69
CA ASN A 265 -22.16 18.63 4.32
C ASN A 265 -20.85 18.57 5.14
N PHE A 266 -20.73 19.37 6.20
CA PHE A 266 -19.58 19.37 7.11
C PHE A 266 -19.76 18.34 8.24
N TRP A 267 -18.68 17.71 8.68
CA TRP A 267 -18.69 16.71 9.75
C TRP A 267 -17.33 16.64 10.46
N VAL A 268 -17.23 15.88 11.57
CA VAL A 268 -16.04 15.82 12.44
C VAL A 268 -14.76 15.51 11.66
N GLY A 269 -14.80 14.59 10.68
CA GLY A 269 -13.63 14.26 9.86
C GLY A 269 -13.05 15.47 9.10
N LEU A 270 -13.92 16.35 8.58
CA LEU A 270 -13.49 17.59 7.93
C LEU A 270 -12.94 18.59 8.95
N ALA A 271 -13.58 18.71 10.12
CA ALA A 271 -13.12 19.59 11.18
C ALA A 271 -11.68 19.27 11.61
N MET A 272 -11.34 17.99 11.74
CA MET A 272 -9.99 17.53 12.06
C MET A 272 -8.96 18.04 11.04
N LEU A 273 -9.25 17.89 9.75
CA LEU A 273 -8.34 18.29 8.68
C LEU A 273 -8.23 19.82 8.55
N HIS A 274 -9.34 20.55 8.68
CA HIS A 274 -9.29 22.01 8.76
C HIS A 274 -8.39 22.47 9.92
N ALA A 275 -8.59 21.91 11.10
CA ALA A 275 -7.82 22.28 12.29
C ALA A 275 -6.32 21.96 12.15
N LEU A 276 -5.97 20.89 11.41
CA LEU A 276 -4.59 20.54 11.10
C LEU A 276 -3.96 21.56 10.13
N PHE A 277 -4.62 21.86 9.01
CA PHE A 277 -4.08 22.75 7.97
C PHE A 277 -4.07 24.23 8.38
N LEU A 278 -5.00 24.66 9.23
CA LEU A 278 -4.99 26.00 9.84
C LEU A 278 -3.79 26.17 10.77
N ARG A 279 -3.48 25.18 11.61
CA ARG A 279 -2.27 25.17 12.46
C ARG A 279 -1.00 25.09 11.61
N GLU A 280 -1.00 24.31 10.54
CA GLU A 280 0.15 24.21 9.64
C GLU A 280 0.46 25.53 8.95
N HIS A 281 -0.55 26.28 8.50
CA HIS A 281 -0.35 27.62 7.98
C HIS A 281 0.35 28.53 9.01
N ASN A 282 -0.11 28.52 10.26
CA ASN A 282 0.51 29.33 11.31
C ASN A 282 1.97 28.93 11.59
N ALA A 283 2.28 27.63 11.59
CA ALA A 283 3.66 27.15 11.73
C ALA A 283 4.56 27.57 10.54
N ILE A 284 4.02 27.58 9.32
CA ILE A 284 4.72 28.12 8.14
C ILE A 284 4.97 29.62 8.30
N CYS A 285 3.96 30.39 8.72
CA CYS A 285 4.09 31.83 8.97
C CYS A 285 5.18 32.14 10.00
N GLU A 286 5.22 31.41 11.11
CA GLU A 286 6.27 31.57 12.13
C GLU A 286 7.67 31.28 11.55
N ARG A 287 7.79 30.21 10.77
CA ARG A 287 9.06 29.85 10.12
C ARG A 287 9.51 30.90 9.09
N LEU A 288 8.58 31.47 8.33
CA LEU A 288 8.83 32.53 7.36
C LEU A 288 9.19 33.84 8.05
N ALA A 289 8.43 34.26 9.07
CA ALA A 289 8.68 35.50 9.82
C ALA A 289 10.07 35.48 10.49
N SER A 290 10.51 34.31 10.97
CA SER A 290 11.85 34.11 11.51
C SER A 290 12.96 34.24 10.44
N ALA A 291 12.73 33.71 9.23
CA ALA A 291 13.73 33.75 8.15
C ALA A 291 13.76 35.08 7.38
N TYR A 292 12.62 35.74 7.28
CA TYR A 292 12.42 36.95 6.49
C TYR A 292 11.70 38.03 7.32
N PRO A 293 12.35 38.62 8.35
CA PRO A 293 11.71 39.58 9.26
C PRO A 293 11.17 40.85 8.60
N ALA A 294 11.60 41.15 7.37
CA ALA A 294 11.13 42.30 6.58
C ALA A 294 9.82 42.05 5.83
N MET A 295 9.33 40.81 5.76
CA MET A 295 8.05 40.52 5.11
C MET A 295 6.89 41.10 5.91
N THR A 296 5.99 41.78 5.22
CA THR A 296 4.74 42.28 5.80
C THR A 296 3.80 41.14 6.18
N ASP A 297 2.81 41.42 7.03
CA ASP A 297 1.74 40.48 7.39
C ASP A 297 1.08 39.84 6.15
N GLN A 298 0.75 40.67 5.15
CA GLN A 298 0.15 40.21 3.90
C GLN A 298 1.08 39.28 3.11
N GLN A 299 2.36 39.63 2.98
CA GLN A 299 3.33 38.80 2.26
C GLN A 299 3.54 37.46 2.94
N LEU A 300 3.58 37.42 4.28
CA LEU A 300 3.69 36.19 5.06
C LEU A 300 2.46 35.31 4.85
N TYR A 301 1.25 35.87 4.96
CA TYR A 301 0.00 35.17 4.73
C TYR A 301 -0.08 34.56 3.31
N ASP A 302 0.19 35.37 2.28
CA ASP A 302 0.11 34.93 0.89
C ASP A 302 1.15 33.83 0.58
N THR A 303 2.38 34.00 1.06
CA THR A 303 3.45 33.02 0.87
C THR A 303 3.15 31.73 1.64
N ALA A 304 2.66 31.82 2.88
CA ALA A 304 2.28 30.66 3.66
C ALA A 304 1.10 29.90 3.05
N ARG A 305 0.11 30.61 2.47
CA ARG A 305 -0.98 29.98 1.70
C ARG A 305 -0.41 29.18 0.53
N LEU A 306 0.50 29.75 -0.27
CA LEU A 306 1.14 29.04 -1.38
C LEU A 306 1.84 27.75 -0.91
N ILE A 307 2.63 27.83 0.15
CA ILE A 307 3.37 26.67 0.71
C ILE A 307 2.40 25.61 1.22
N ASN A 308 1.36 26.00 1.96
CA ASN A 308 0.39 25.09 2.55
C ASN A 308 -0.43 24.35 1.47
N VAL A 309 -0.87 25.08 0.44
CA VAL A 309 -1.51 24.51 -0.76
C VAL A 309 -0.60 23.50 -1.45
N ALA A 310 0.68 23.85 -1.62
CA ALA A 310 1.62 22.94 -2.28
C ALA A 310 1.91 21.69 -1.46
N LEU A 311 1.99 21.81 -0.13
CA LEU A 311 2.13 20.68 0.77
C LEU A 311 0.90 19.77 0.73
N MET A 312 -0.31 20.34 0.72
CA MET A 312 -1.57 19.59 0.57
C MET A 312 -1.59 18.79 -0.75
N ALA A 313 -1.26 19.43 -1.87
CA ALA A 313 -1.18 18.77 -3.17
C ALA A 313 -0.11 17.66 -3.21
N LYS A 314 1.03 17.87 -2.53
CA LYS A 314 2.07 16.84 -2.37
C LYS A 314 1.55 15.64 -1.59
N VAL A 315 0.92 15.87 -0.43
CA VAL A 315 0.35 14.80 0.41
C VAL A 315 -0.70 14.02 -0.38
N HIS A 316 -1.59 14.69 -1.10
CA HIS A 316 -2.58 13.99 -1.92
C HIS A 316 -1.93 13.15 -3.04
N THR A 317 -0.91 13.69 -3.71
CA THR A 317 -0.24 13.03 -4.85
C THR A 317 0.64 11.85 -4.42
N LEU A 318 1.37 11.99 -3.31
CA LEU A 318 2.39 11.03 -2.88
C LEU A 318 1.96 10.12 -1.72
N GLU A 319 0.89 10.46 -1.00
CA GLU A 319 0.42 9.68 0.15
C GLU A 319 -1.02 9.21 -0.05
N TRP A 320 -2.00 10.11 -0.22
CA TRP A 320 -3.41 9.71 -0.34
C TRP A 320 -3.67 8.86 -1.57
N THR A 321 -3.25 9.32 -2.75
CA THR A 321 -3.50 8.61 -4.01
C THR A 321 -2.80 7.24 -4.02
N PRO A 322 -1.52 7.11 -3.64
CA PRO A 322 -0.85 5.82 -3.51
C PRO A 322 -1.45 4.86 -2.48
N ALA A 323 -2.21 5.37 -1.49
CA ALA A 323 -2.92 4.53 -0.51
C ALA A 323 -4.20 3.92 -1.12
N ILE A 324 -5.01 4.73 -1.82
CA ILE A 324 -6.26 4.25 -2.43
C ILE A 324 -6.05 3.49 -3.74
N ILE A 325 -4.93 3.71 -4.44
CA ILE A 325 -4.54 2.95 -5.64
C ILE A 325 -3.14 2.33 -5.49
N ALA A 326 -3.02 1.43 -4.51
CA ALA A 326 -1.78 0.81 -4.04
C ALA A 326 -1.20 -0.27 -4.96
N HIS A 327 -1.33 -0.09 -6.28
CA HIS A 327 -0.65 -0.95 -7.26
C HIS A 327 0.78 -0.43 -7.53
N PRO A 328 1.83 -1.28 -7.57
CA PRO A 328 3.21 -0.82 -7.71
C PRO A 328 3.48 0.07 -8.92
N THR A 329 2.77 -0.17 -10.03
CA THR A 329 2.89 0.63 -11.25
C THR A 329 2.22 2.01 -11.13
N SER A 330 1.04 2.12 -10.48
CA SER A 330 0.40 3.42 -10.28
C SER A 330 1.13 4.25 -9.25
N GLN A 331 1.64 3.64 -8.17
CA GLN A 331 2.49 4.32 -7.19
C GLN A 331 3.75 4.91 -7.86
N ALA A 332 4.42 4.13 -8.70
CA ALA A 332 5.57 4.61 -9.46
C ALA A 332 5.20 5.75 -10.44
N ALA A 333 4.03 5.67 -11.08
CA ALA A 333 3.55 6.72 -11.98
C ALA A 333 3.25 8.04 -11.24
N LEU A 334 2.64 7.97 -10.05
CA LEU A 334 2.36 9.14 -9.21
C LEU A 334 3.65 9.76 -8.67
N HIS A 335 4.59 8.94 -8.23
CA HIS A 335 5.92 9.42 -7.84
C HIS A 335 6.63 10.12 -8.99
N ALA A 336 6.49 9.60 -10.22
CA ALA A 336 7.01 10.24 -11.42
C ALA A 336 6.26 11.52 -11.81
N ASN A 337 4.98 11.69 -11.46
CA ASN A 337 4.30 12.97 -11.66
C ASN A 337 4.93 14.09 -10.83
N TRP A 338 5.40 13.79 -9.62
CA TRP A 338 6.00 14.79 -8.74
C TRP A 338 7.50 14.97 -8.97
N PHE A 339 8.27 13.89 -9.09
CA PHE A 339 9.74 13.94 -9.17
C PHE A 339 10.32 13.53 -10.52
N GLY A 340 9.48 13.11 -11.46
CA GLY A 340 9.92 12.55 -12.74
C GLY A 340 10.55 11.16 -12.61
N LEU A 341 10.97 10.61 -13.75
CA LEU A 341 11.66 9.33 -13.82
C LEU A 341 13.09 9.37 -13.25
N LEU A 342 13.70 10.56 -13.16
CA LEU A 342 15.02 10.73 -12.52
C LEU A 342 14.93 10.66 -10.98
N GLY A 343 13.75 10.93 -10.43
CA GLY A 343 13.43 10.75 -9.02
C GLY A 343 13.95 11.85 -8.09
N GLU A 344 13.52 11.78 -6.84
CA GLU A 344 13.72 12.80 -5.81
C GLU A 344 15.20 13.12 -5.56
N ARG A 345 16.06 12.10 -5.40
CA ARG A 345 17.50 12.29 -5.16
C ARG A 345 18.21 13.07 -6.26
N PHE A 346 17.75 12.90 -7.52
CA PHE A 346 18.32 13.66 -8.63
C PHE A 346 17.94 15.13 -8.54
N ASP A 347 16.66 15.40 -8.27
CA ASP A 347 16.12 16.75 -8.10
C ASP A 347 16.74 17.47 -6.89
N GLU A 348 16.97 16.76 -5.78
CA GLU A 348 17.67 17.29 -4.61
C GLU A 348 19.11 17.68 -4.91
N ALA A 349 19.84 16.87 -5.68
CA ALA A 349 21.25 17.10 -5.96
C ALA A 349 21.50 18.16 -7.03
N HIS A 350 20.60 18.31 -8.01
CA HIS A 350 20.86 19.14 -9.21
C HIS A 350 19.84 20.26 -9.42
N GLY A 351 18.73 20.26 -8.67
CA GLY A 351 17.57 21.07 -9.01
C GLY A 351 17.00 20.73 -10.39
N ARG A 352 16.16 21.63 -10.91
CA ARG A 352 15.51 21.44 -12.21
C ARG A 352 16.47 21.79 -13.36
N VAL A 353 16.84 20.78 -14.13
CA VAL A 353 17.75 20.87 -15.30
C VAL A 353 16.98 20.72 -16.61
N PHE A 354 15.95 19.86 -16.64
CA PHE A 354 15.15 19.56 -17.81
C PHE A 354 13.77 20.21 -17.71
N ALA A 355 13.29 20.77 -18.82
CA ALA A 355 11.94 21.30 -18.91
C ALA A 355 10.85 20.19 -18.89
N ASP A 356 11.20 18.98 -19.33
CA ASP A 356 10.30 17.85 -19.55
C ASP A 356 9.73 17.27 -18.25
N GLU A 357 8.39 17.22 -18.15
CA GLU A 357 7.67 16.70 -16.98
C GLU A 357 7.85 15.20 -16.73
N VAL A 358 8.15 14.41 -17.75
CA VAL A 358 8.35 12.97 -17.60
C VAL A 358 9.72 12.71 -16.98
N LEU A 359 10.73 13.51 -17.32
CA LEU A 359 12.08 13.35 -16.77
C LEU A 359 12.22 13.87 -15.33
N GLN A 360 11.69 15.06 -15.01
CA GLN A 360 11.85 15.71 -13.69
C GLN A 360 10.54 16.15 -13.01
N GLY A 361 9.39 15.61 -13.42
CA GLY A 361 8.11 15.86 -12.75
C GLY A 361 7.46 17.17 -13.17
N ILE A 362 6.18 17.31 -12.82
CA ILE A 362 5.35 18.48 -13.12
C ILE A 362 5.75 19.70 -12.27
N PRO A 363 6.04 19.58 -10.96
CA PRO A 363 6.54 20.69 -10.16
C PRO A 363 7.70 21.44 -10.83
N GLY A 364 7.53 22.74 -11.08
CA GLY A 364 8.54 23.57 -11.74
C GLY A 364 8.58 23.46 -13.28
N SER A 365 7.70 22.69 -13.93
CA SER A 365 7.63 22.57 -15.39
C SER A 365 7.12 23.85 -16.06
N PRO A 366 7.20 23.95 -17.40
CA PRO A 366 6.34 24.87 -18.13
C PRO A 366 4.86 24.52 -17.87
N THR A 367 4.01 25.55 -17.76
CA THR A 367 2.55 25.38 -17.70
C THR A 367 2.03 24.89 -19.05
N ASP A 368 1.23 23.82 -19.06
CA ASP A 368 0.62 23.28 -20.27
C ASP A 368 -0.87 22.99 -20.06
N PHE A 369 -1.65 23.36 -21.06
CA PHE A 369 -3.10 23.18 -21.09
C PHE A 369 -3.53 22.11 -22.10
N HIS A 370 -2.59 21.60 -22.92
CA HIS A 370 -2.85 20.65 -24.00
C HIS A 370 -3.86 21.17 -25.03
N GLY A 371 -3.87 22.49 -25.24
CA GLY A 371 -4.73 23.16 -26.23
C GLY A 371 -6.17 23.44 -25.77
N VAL A 372 -6.53 23.11 -24.53
CA VAL A 372 -7.87 23.29 -23.96
C VAL A 372 -7.76 24.08 -22.65
N PRO A 373 -8.52 25.17 -22.43
CA PRO A 373 -8.53 25.87 -21.15
C PRO A 373 -8.69 24.95 -19.94
N TYR A 374 -8.08 25.30 -18.81
CA TYR A 374 -8.21 24.49 -17.60
C TYR A 374 -9.59 24.66 -16.96
N SER A 375 -10.24 23.54 -16.71
CA SER A 375 -11.40 23.39 -15.85
C SER A 375 -11.42 21.96 -15.32
N LEU A 376 -12.14 21.75 -14.21
CA LEU A 376 -12.58 20.42 -13.85
C LEU A 376 -13.83 20.07 -14.66
N THR A 377 -14.12 18.77 -14.73
CA THR A 377 -15.11 18.25 -15.68
C THR A 377 -16.29 17.60 -14.99
N GLU A 378 -17.42 17.50 -15.68
CA GLU A 378 -18.59 16.78 -15.16
C GLU A 378 -18.30 15.29 -14.93
N GLU A 379 -17.44 14.69 -15.76
CA GLU A 379 -16.99 13.31 -15.58
C GLU A 379 -16.09 13.17 -14.34
N PHE A 380 -15.27 14.18 -14.02
CA PHE A 380 -14.49 14.22 -12.79
C PHE A 380 -15.41 14.25 -11.56
N VAL A 381 -16.48 15.05 -11.60
CA VAL A 381 -17.52 15.08 -10.55
C VAL A 381 -18.15 13.69 -10.38
N ALA A 382 -18.49 13.02 -11.48
CA ALA A 382 -19.17 11.73 -11.43
C ALA A 382 -18.30 10.59 -10.85
N VAL A 383 -17.00 10.56 -11.15
CA VAL A 383 -16.10 9.48 -10.66
C VAL A 383 -15.63 9.70 -9.22
N TYR A 384 -15.77 10.91 -8.67
CA TYR A 384 -15.44 11.23 -7.27
C TYR A 384 -16.63 11.04 -6.30
N ARG A 385 -17.73 10.45 -6.75
CA ARG A 385 -18.84 10.02 -5.89
C ARG A 385 -18.43 8.78 -5.10
N LEU A 386 -17.69 8.98 -4.01
CA LEU A 386 -17.09 7.93 -3.18
C LEU A 386 -17.76 7.81 -1.80
N HIS A 387 -19.05 8.13 -1.71
CA HIS A 387 -19.85 8.09 -0.47
C HIS A 387 -19.80 6.77 0.33
N PRO A 388 -19.63 5.56 -0.28
CA PRO A 388 -19.43 4.33 0.48
C PRO A 388 -18.24 4.36 1.45
N LEU A 389 -17.27 5.25 1.28
CA LEU A 389 -16.16 5.42 2.22
C LEU A 389 -16.61 5.81 3.64
N ILE A 390 -17.78 6.44 3.79
CA ILE A 390 -18.29 6.91 5.08
C ILE A 390 -18.94 5.74 5.88
N PRO A 391 -18.54 5.47 7.13
CA PRO A 391 -19.24 4.51 8.01
C PRO A 391 -20.59 5.03 8.51
N ASP A 392 -21.47 4.13 8.95
CA ASP A 392 -22.70 4.51 9.68
C ASP A 392 -22.45 4.66 11.19
N ASP A 393 -21.58 3.82 11.76
CA ASP A 393 -21.21 3.79 13.17
C ASP A 393 -19.71 4.07 13.36
N TYR A 394 -19.37 4.74 14.46
CA TYR A 394 -18.01 5.20 14.78
C TYR A 394 -17.67 4.85 16.22
N GLU A 395 -16.46 4.33 16.44
CA GLU A 395 -15.88 4.12 17.76
C GLU A 395 -14.74 5.12 17.99
N PHE A 396 -14.90 5.98 18.98
CA PHE A 396 -13.84 6.89 19.42
C PHE A 396 -13.08 6.26 20.58
N ARG A 397 -11.75 6.24 20.45
CA ARG A 397 -10.83 5.54 21.34
C ARG A 397 -9.70 6.45 21.78
N SER A 398 -9.23 6.21 23.00
CA SER A 398 -8.09 6.91 23.59
C SER A 398 -6.80 6.55 22.84
N ALA A 399 -6.07 7.56 22.36
CA ALA A 399 -4.77 7.37 21.73
C ALA A 399 -3.71 6.79 22.68
N ARG A 400 -3.94 6.92 24.00
CA ARG A 400 -3.00 6.50 25.05
C ARG A 400 -3.01 4.98 25.28
N ASP A 401 -4.19 4.36 25.25
CA ASP A 401 -4.39 2.99 25.72
C ASP A 401 -5.47 2.22 24.97
N ASN A 402 -5.99 2.78 23.88
CA ASN A 402 -7.03 2.19 23.03
C ASN A 402 -8.38 1.91 23.73
N SER A 403 -8.58 2.45 24.94
CA SER A 403 -9.87 2.33 25.64
C SER A 403 -10.98 3.01 24.83
N LEU A 404 -12.15 2.37 24.75
CA LEU A 404 -13.33 2.94 24.10
C LEU A 404 -13.81 4.13 24.92
N LEU A 405 -13.83 5.31 24.29
CA LEU A 405 -14.35 6.54 24.89
C LEU A 405 -15.85 6.65 24.67
N LYS A 406 -16.29 6.47 23.41
CA LYS A 406 -17.69 6.61 23.02
C LYS A 406 -17.96 5.98 21.65
N THR A 407 -19.18 5.50 21.48
CA THR A 407 -19.72 5.12 20.17
C THR A 407 -20.69 6.20 19.71
N CYS A 408 -20.56 6.62 18.46
CA CYS A 408 -21.43 7.61 17.82
C CYS A 408 -21.95 7.05 16.50
N ARG A 409 -23.10 7.55 16.03
CA ARG A 409 -23.55 7.35 14.66
C ARG A 409 -23.21 8.55 13.80
N LEU A 410 -23.18 8.37 12.48
CA LEU A 410 -22.93 9.46 11.53
C LEU A 410 -23.74 10.74 11.81
N PRO A 411 -25.07 10.71 12.10
CA PRO A 411 -25.82 11.92 12.46
C PRO A 411 -25.19 12.72 13.62
N ASP A 412 -24.65 12.04 14.63
CA ASP A 412 -24.03 12.65 15.82
C ASP A 412 -22.71 13.36 15.52
N LEU A 413 -22.18 13.19 14.30
CA LEU A 413 -20.90 13.75 13.83
C LEU A 413 -21.08 14.83 12.76
N THR A 414 -22.32 15.10 12.36
CA THR A 414 -22.62 16.14 11.35
C THR A 414 -22.49 17.55 11.93
N TYR A 415 -22.44 18.55 11.05
CA TYR A 415 -22.18 19.97 11.34
C TYR A 415 -22.74 20.50 12.66
N GLN A 416 -23.99 20.17 12.99
CA GLN A 416 -24.67 20.66 14.20
C GLN A 416 -24.00 20.22 15.51
N HIS A 417 -23.33 19.08 15.49
CA HIS A 417 -22.71 18.46 16.65
C HIS A 417 -21.18 18.53 16.61
N VAL A 418 -20.58 19.04 15.53
CA VAL A 418 -19.10 19.01 15.38
C VAL A 418 -18.40 19.64 16.57
N ARG A 419 -18.77 20.85 16.98
CA ARG A 419 -18.12 21.55 18.10
C ARG A 419 -18.35 20.83 19.43
N GLU A 420 -19.56 20.33 19.67
CA GLU A 420 -19.88 19.49 20.82
C GLU A 420 -19.00 18.23 20.87
N ARG A 421 -18.75 17.57 19.73
CA ARG A 421 -17.82 16.43 19.67
C ARG A 421 -16.36 16.83 19.89
N LEU A 422 -15.95 18.02 19.44
CA LEU A 422 -14.61 18.56 19.70
C LEU A 422 -14.40 19.01 21.15
N ASP A 423 -15.48 19.26 21.91
CA ASP A 423 -15.42 19.46 23.37
C ASP A 423 -15.27 18.12 24.13
N GLU A 424 -15.80 17.02 23.55
CA GLU A 424 -15.76 15.68 24.18
C GLU A 424 -14.45 14.92 23.95
N PHE A 425 -13.81 15.11 22.79
CA PHE A 425 -12.62 14.35 22.40
C PHE A 425 -11.41 15.26 22.19
N SER A 426 -10.24 14.80 22.62
CA SER A 426 -8.99 15.46 22.24
C SER A 426 -8.70 15.27 20.74
N MET A 427 -8.02 16.23 20.12
CA MET A 427 -7.63 16.12 18.71
C MET A 427 -6.76 14.87 18.44
N PRO A 428 -5.79 14.48 19.31
CA PRO A 428 -5.08 13.21 19.18
C PRO A 428 -6.00 11.99 19.19
N ASP A 429 -7.00 11.92 20.09
CA ASP A 429 -7.93 10.78 20.14
C ASP A 429 -8.76 10.67 18.85
N LEU A 430 -9.19 11.79 18.29
CA LEU A 430 -9.91 11.82 17.01
C LEU A 430 -9.05 11.29 15.86
N PHE A 431 -7.82 11.80 15.71
CA PHE A 431 -6.91 11.34 14.66
C PHE A 431 -6.50 9.87 14.85
N TYR A 432 -6.28 9.43 16.09
CA TYR A 432 -6.02 8.03 16.42
C TYR A 432 -7.21 7.13 16.05
N SER A 433 -8.43 7.51 16.41
CA SER A 433 -9.65 6.75 16.12
C SER A 433 -9.85 6.61 14.61
N PHE A 434 -9.66 7.70 13.86
CA PHE A 434 -9.75 7.66 12.39
C PHE A 434 -8.57 6.92 11.75
N GLY A 435 -7.39 6.98 12.36
CA GLY A 435 -6.18 6.29 11.91
C GLY A 435 -6.24 4.77 12.08
N THR A 436 -6.99 4.30 13.09
CA THR A 436 -7.16 2.87 13.42
C THR A 436 -8.46 2.26 12.88
N ALA A 437 -9.46 3.07 12.54
CA ALA A 437 -10.69 2.64 11.89
C ALA A 437 -10.54 2.54 10.36
N ASN A 438 -11.34 1.67 9.72
CA ASN A 438 -11.38 1.52 8.27
C ASN A 438 -12.57 2.31 7.68
N PRO A 439 -12.44 2.91 6.48
CA PRO A 439 -13.59 3.41 5.74
C PRO A 439 -14.31 2.25 5.04
N GLY A 440 -15.49 2.50 4.47
CA GLY A 440 -16.19 1.50 3.68
C GLY A 440 -15.57 1.30 2.29
N ALA A 441 -15.63 0.09 1.73
CA ALA A 441 -15.25 -0.19 0.35
C ALA A 441 -16.21 0.46 -0.66
N VAL A 442 -15.67 0.97 -1.78
CA VAL A 442 -16.47 1.57 -2.86
C VAL A 442 -17.02 0.45 -3.76
N THR A 443 -18.10 -0.18 -3.31
CA THR A 443 -18.77 -1.32 -3.93
C THR A 443 -20.29 -1.18 -3.88
N LEU A 444 -21.00 -2.03 -4.62
CA LEU A 444 -22.44 -2.19 -4.45
C LEU A 444 -22.73 -2.70 -3.03
N HIS A 445 -23.95 -2.41 -2.53
CA HIS A 445 -24.42 -2.82 -1.20
C HIS A 445 -23.55 -2.32 -0.04
N ASN A 446 -22.95 -1.13 -0.20
CA ASN A 446 -22.12 -0.52 0.84
C ASN A 446 -22.29 1.00 0.97
N PHE A 447 -23.38 1.56 0.43
CA PHE A 447 -23.73 2.97 0.57
C PHE A 447 -24.39 3.22 1.94
N PRO A 448 -23.98 4.24 2.73
CA PRO A 448 -24.45 4.41 4.11
C PRO A 448 -25.96 4.66 4.17
N LYS A 449 -26.66 3.96 5.08
CA LYS A 449 -28.13 4.08 5.20
C LYS A 449 -28.54 5.49 5.59
N TYR A 450 -27.78 6.15 6.47
CA TYR A 450 -28.09 7.54 6.86
C TYR A 450 -28.07 8.50 5.67
N LEU A 451 -27.20 8.28 4.68
CA LEU A 451 -27.10 9.13 3.50
C LEU A 451 -28.28 8.93 2.52
N GLN A 452 -29.08 7.86 2.67
CA GLN A 452 -30.33 7.68 1.92
C GLN A 452 -31.53 8.41 2.56
N TYR A 453 -31.36 8.95 3.78
CA TYR A 453 -32.34 9.76 4.50
C TYR A 453 -31.65 10.98 5.12
N PHE A 454 -30.81 11.64 4.33
CA PHE A 454 -29.88 12.64 4.85
C PHE A 454 -30.60 13.94 5.22
N ASP A 455 -30.64 14.24 6.51
CA ASP A 455 -31.21 15.48 7.05
C ASP A 455 -30.15 16.59 7.06
N ARG A 456 -30.18 17.45 6.03
CA ARG A 456 -29.23 18.56 5.91
C ARG A 456 -29.39 19.62 7.00
N ARG A 457 -30.60 19.83 7.50
CA ARG A 457 -30.93 20.77 8.60
C ARG A 457 -32.12 20.26 9.40
N PRO A 458 -32.28 20.70 10.67
CA PRO A 458 -33.49 20.40 11.41
C PRO A 458 -34.69 20.99 10.67
N ARG A 459 -35.70 20.15 10.37
CA ARG A 459 -36.93 20.49 9.63
C ARG A 459 -36.79 20.64 8.11
N ASP A 460 -35.63 20.40 7.51
CA ASP A 460 -35.53 20.24 6.04
C ASP A 460 -36.10 18.85 5.65
N THR A 461 -36.62 18.74 4.42
CA THR A 461 -36.99 17.44 3.83
C THR A 461 -35.73 16.61 3.60
N PRO A 462 -35.69 15.32 4.03
CA PRO A 462 -34.53 14.46 3.81
C PRO A 462 -34.22 14.29 2.33
N ILE A 463 -32.97 13.97 2.01
CA ILE A 463 -32.54 13.61 0.65
C ILE A 463 -32.00 12.18 0.62
N ASP A 464 -32.44 11.41 -0.37
CA ASP A 464 -31.75 10.18 -0.78
C ASP A 464 -30.55 10.58 -1.65
N LEU A 465 -29.36 10.64 -1.04
CA LEU A 465 -28.16 11.09 -1.74
C LEU A 465 -27.75 10.13 -2.86
N ALA A 466 -27.99 8.83 -2.69
CA ALA A 466 -27.72 7.83 -3.73
C ALA A 466 -28.61 8.04 -4.96
N ALA A 467 -29.92 8.23 -4.76
CA ALA A 467 -30.84 8.54 -5.86
C ALA A 467 -30.54 9.91 -6.49
N ALA A 468 -30.16 10.90 -5.68
CA ALA A 468 -29.77 12.22 -6.16
C ALA A 468 -28.54 12.16 -7.06
N ASP A 469 -27.52 11.41 -6.67
CA ASP A 469 -26.27 11.26 -7.42
C ASP A 469 -26.49 10.61 -8.80
N ILE A 470 -27.34 9.60 -8.87
CA ILE A 470 -27.78 8.97 -10.12
C ILE A 470 -28.47 10.02 -11.01
N LEU A 471 -29.45 10.74 -10.45
CA LEU A 471 -30.19 11.77 -11.20
C LEU A 471 -29.30 12.92 -11.66
N ARG A 472 -28.31 13.32 -10.86
CA ARG A 472 -27.35 14.36 -11.24
C ARG A 472 -26.49 13.95 -12.43
N THR A 473 -25.99 12.72 -12.43
CA THR A 473 -25.20 12.19 -13.55
C THR A 473 -26.04 12.17 -14.83
N ARG A 474 -27.31 11.72 -14.75
CA ARG A 474 -28.26 11.73 -15.88
C ARG A 474 -28.61 13.15 -16.33
N GLU A 475 -28.90 14.06 -15.40
CA GLU A 475 -29.30 15.46 -15.65
C GLU A 475 -28.19 16.24 -16.36
N ARG A 476 -26.93 15.97 -15.98
CA ARG A 476 -25.78 16.69 -16.53
C ARG A 476 -25.25 16.07 -17.82
N GLY A 477 -25.95 15.06 -18.35
CA GLY A 477 -25.59 14.39 -19.58
C GLY A 477 -24.25 13.66 -19.51
N VAL A 478 -23.84 13.18 -18.34
CA VAL A 478 -22.68 12.28 -18.27
C VAL A 478 -23.12 10.89 -18.77
N PRO A 479 -22.40 10.26 -19.71
CA PRO A 479 -22.83 8.99 -20.28
C PRO A 479 -22.97 7.86 -19.24
N ARG A 480 -23.90 6.94 -19.51
CA ARG A 480 -24.04 5.65 -18.81
C ARG A 480 -22.75 4.81 -18.93
N TYR A 481 -22.61 3.78 -18.11
CA TYR A 481 -21.35 3.08 -17.88
C TYR A 481 -20.64 2.57 -19.17
N ASN A 482 -21.34 1.83 -20.03
CA ASN A 482 -20.71 1.27 -21.25
C ASN A 482 -20.35 2.36 -22.27
N ALA A 483 -21.20 3.38 -22.44
CA ALA A 483 -20.91 4.53 -23.29
C ALA A 483 -19.69 5.31 -22.77
N PHE A 484 -19.60 5.50 -21.45
CA PHE A 484 -18.46 6.12 -20.78
C PHE A 484 -17.16 5.34 -20.99
N ARG A 485 -17.20 4.00 -20.86
CA ARG A 485 -16.05 3.13 -21.17
C ARG A 485 -15.58 3.25 -22.60
N ARG A 486 -16.52 3.29 -23.57
CA ARG A 486 -16.17 3.49 -24.99
C ARG A 486 -15.48 4.84 -25.21
N ALA A 487 -16.00 5.91 -24.59
CA ALA A 487 -15.40 7.25 -24.68
C ALA A 487 -13.98 7.29 -24.11
N LEU A 488 -13.69 6.49 -23.09
CA LEU A 488 -12.37 6.32 -22.47
C LEU A 488 -11.54 5.19 -23.09
N ARG A 489 -11.99 4.64 -24.23
CA ARG A 489 -11.30 3.60 -25.00
C ARG A 489 -11.11 2.29 -24.24
N LEU A 490 -11.95 2.02 -23.25
CA LEU A 490 -12.03 0.73 -22.57
C LEU A 490 -12.95 -0.24 -23.34
N LYS A 491 -12.75 -1.55 -23.14
CA LYS A 491 -13.70 -2.57 -23.63
C LYS A 491 -15.01 -2.42 -22.84
N PRO A 492 -16.17 -2.16 -23.46
CA PRO A 492 -17.46 -2.19 -22.77
C PRO A 492 -17.77 -3.62 -22.31
N ALA A 493 -18.53 -3.77 -21.22
CA ALA A 493 -18.98 -5.09 -20.77
C ALA A 493 -20.08 -5.60 -21.71
N ALA A 494 -19.94 -6.83 -22.23
CA ALA A 494 -20.93 -7.40 -23.15
C ALA A 494 -22.13 -8.02 -22.43
N THR A 495 -21.93 -8.50 -21.20
CA THR A 495 -22.97 -9.11 -20.35
C THR A 495 -22.79 -8.66 -18.90
N PHE A 496 -23.83 -8.81 -18.08
CA PHE A 496 -23.75 -8.47 -16.64
C PHE A 496 -22.68 -9.32 -15.93
N ASP A 497 -22.45 -10.54 -16.39
CA ASP A 497 -21.40 -11.44 -15.87
C ASP A 497 -19.98 -10.99 -16.28
N GLU A 498 -19.82 -10.20 -17.36
CA GLU A 498 -18.55 -9.53 -17.66
C GLU A 498 -18.36 -8.25 -16.83
N LEU A 499 -19.44 -7.61 -16.37
CA LEU A 499 -19.39 -6.36 -15.60
C LEU A 499 -18.90 -6.58 -14.16
N THR A 500 -19.22 -7.72 -13.56
CA THR A 500 -18.87 -8.02 -12.16
C THR A 500 -18.51 -9.49 -11.97
N ASP A 501 -17.57 -9.77 -11.07
CA ASP A 501 -17.17 -11.13 -10.68
C ASP A 501 -18.08 -11.72 -9.58
N ASN A 502 -19.06 -10.95 -9.09
CA ASN A 502 -20.07 -11.42 -8.16
C ASN A 502 -21.33 -11.88 -8.91
N PRO A 503 -21.63 -13.19 -8.96
CA PRO A 503 -22.78 -13.71 -9.71
C PRO A 503 -24.13 -13.24 -9.17
N HIS A 504 -24.23 -12.95 -7.87
CA HIS A 504 -25.45 -12.41 -7.28
C HIS A 504 -25.70 -10.97 -7.75
N TRP A 505 -24.67 -10.14 -7.77
CA TRP A 505 -24.78 -8.77 -8.29
C TRP A 505 -25.08 -8.77 -9.79
N ALA A 506 -24.48 -9.67 -10.57
CA ALA A 506 -24.80 -9.80 -11.99
C ALA A 506 -26.29 -10.09 -12.23
N GLU A 507 -26.90 -10.97 -11.42
CA GLU A 507 -28.33 -11.27 -11.48
C GLU A 507 -29.20 -10.08 -11.03
N GLN A 508 -28.87 -9.41 -9.93
CA GLN A 508 -29.60 -8.21 -9.50
C GLN A 508 -29.53 -7.10 -10.55
N LEU A 509 -28.36 -6.86 -11.14
CA LEU A 509 -28.18 -5.89 -12.22
C LEU A 509 -29.02 -6.25 -13.45
N ARG A 510 -29.08 -7.54 -13.80
CA ARG A 510 -29.93 -8.05 -14.89
C ARG A 510 -31.42 -7.79 -14.62
N GLN A 511 -31.87 -7.99 -13.39
CA GLN A 511 -33.26 -7.73 -13.00
C GLN A 511 -33.59 -6.22 -13.00
N VAL A 512 -32.71 -5.38 -12.46
CA VAL A 512 -32.92 -3.93 -12.34
C VAL A 512 -32.79 -3.21 -13.68
N TYR A 513 -31.78 -3.52 -14.50
CA TYR A 513 -31.49 -2.78 -15.73
C TYR A 513 -32.03 -3.45 -17.00
N GLN A 514 -32.14 -4.79 -17.02
CA GLN A 514 -32.53 -5.63 -18.17
C GLN A 514 -31.55 -5.59 -19.35
N ASP A 515 -31.07 -4.40 -19.73
CA ASP A 515 -30.08 -4.12 -20.76
C ASP A 515 -28.82 -3.52 -20.15
N ILE A 516 -27.66 -4.09 -20.49
CA ILE A 516 -26.36 -3.66 -19.98
C ILE A 516 -25.98 -2.22 -20.40
N GLU A 517 -26.50 -1.73 -21.53
CA GLU A 517 -26.24 -0.35 -21.97
C GLU A 517 -26.93 0.70 -21.08
N ARG A 518 -27.89 0.28 -20.25
CA ARG A 518 -28.64 1.17 -19.35
C ARG A 518 -27.99 1.36 -17.99
N VAL A 519 -26.96 0.56 -17.66
CA VAL A 519 -26.29 0.62 -16.35
C VAL A 519 -25.78 2.02 -16.06
N ASP A 520 -26.26 2.64 -14.98
CA ASP A 520 -25.76 3.93 -14.51
C ASP A 520 -24.25 3.91 -14.31
N LEU A 521 -23.59 5.02 -14.64
CA LEU A 521 -22.14 5.13 -14.48
C LEU A 521 -21.71 4.72 -13.08
N MET A 522 -22.28 5.35 -12.04
CA MET A 522 -21.94 5.07 -10.63
C MET A 522 -22.08 3.59 -10.27
N ILE A 523 -23.15 2.94 -10.74
CA ILE A 523 -23.40 1.52 -10.48
C ILE A 523 -22.36 0.64 -11.16
N GLY A 524 -22.05 0.91 -12.44
CA GLY A 524 -21.01 0.19 -13.13
C GLY A 524 -19.62 0.40 -12.51
N LEU A 525 -19.29 1.61 -12.05
CA LEU A 525 -18.04 1.88 -11.33
C LEU A 525 -17.93 1.08 -10.03
N TYR A 526 -19.04 0.87 -9.31
CA TYR A 526 -19.05 0.14 -8.04
C TYR A 526 -19.04 -1.38 -8.23
N ALA A 527 -19.68 -1.87 -9.30
CA ALA A 527 -19.75 -3.28 -9.67
C ALA A 527 -18.46 -3.81 -10.31
N GLU A 528 -17.70 -2.93 -10.98
CA GLU A 528 -16.50 -3.29 -11.74
C GLU A 528 -15.41 -3.93 -10.87
N PRO A 529 -14.85 -5.09 -11.28
CA PRO A 529 -13.69 -5.69 -10.63
C PRO A 529 -12.50 -4.73 -10.65
N LYS A 530 -11.96 -4.46 -9.46
CA LYS A 530 -10.89 -3.48 -9.27
C LYS A 530 -9.52 -4.10 -9.56
N PRO A 531 -8.57 -3.36 -10.16
CA PRO A 531 -7.17 -3.77 -10.18
C PRO A 531 -6.67 -4.08 -8.75
N PRO A 532 -5.73 -5.04 -8.57
CA PRO A 532 -5.21 -5.34 -7.25
C PRO A 532 -4.64 -4.09 -6.56
N GLY A 533 -5.11 -3.82 -5.33
CA GLY A 533 -4.72 -2.66 -4.54
C GLY A 533 -5.52 -1.37 -4.82
N PHE A 534 -6.52 -1.40 -5.70
CA PHE A 534 -7.36 -0.24 -5.97
C PHE A 534 -8.62 -0.21 -5.09
N GLY A 535 -8.96 0.97 -4.57
CA GLY A 535 -10.18 1.27 -3.84
C GLY A 535 -11.36 1.65 -4.74
N PHE A 536 -11.12 1.98 -6.02
CA PHE A 536 -12.15 2.29 -7.03
C PHE A 536 -11.81 1.67 -8.39
N SER A 537 -12.74 1.72 -9.34
CA SER A 537 -12.63 1.04 -10.63
C SER A 537 -11.52 1.59 -11.53
N ASP A 538 -11.04 0.74 -12.46
CA ASP A 538 -10.10 1.17 -13.49
C ASP A 538 -10.74 2.20 -14.46
N THR A 539 -12.06 2.12 -14.67
CA THR A 539 -12.82 3.16 -15.40
C THR A 539 -12.68 4.53 -14.75
N ALA A 540 -12.92 4.64 -13.43
CA ALA A 540 -12.72 5.89 -12.71
C ALA A 540 -11.25 6.34 -12.80
N PHE A 541 -10.31 5.41 -12.65
CA PHE A 541 -8.88 5.69 -12.75
C PHE A 541 -8.46 6.36 -14.07
N ARG A 542 -9.16 6.12 -15.20
CA ARG A 542 -8.83 6.81 -16.47
C ARG A 542 -9.04 8.31 -16.41
N ILE A 543 -10.10 8.76 -15.73
CA ILE A 543 -10.32 10.18 -15.46
C ILE A 543 -9.27 10.70 -14.50
N PHE A 544 -8.91 9.94 -13.45
CA PHE A 544 -7.84 10.33 -12.52
C PHE A 544 -6.49 10.51 -13.21
N ILE A 545 -6.07 9.59 -14.09
CA ILE A 545 -4.79 9.69 -14.83
C ILE A 545 -4.70 11.01 -15.59
N LEU A 546 -5.81 11.43 -16.21
CA LEU A 546 -5.88 12.67 -16.97
C LEU A 546 -5.94 13.88 -16.03
N MET A 547 -6.94 13.92 -15.15
CA MET A 547 -7.28 15.11 -14.39
C MET A 547 -6.33 15.36 -13.21
N ALA A 548 -5.75 14.33 -12.57
CA ALA A 548 -4.81 14.52 -11.48
C ALA A 548 -3.50 15.17 -11.96
N SER A 549 -2.95 14.72 -13.10
CA SER A 549 -1.83 15.42 -13.74
C SER A 549 -2.24 16.83 -14.19
N ARG A 550 -3.46 16.98 -14.71
CA ARG A 550 -3.99 18.26 -15.20
C ARG A 550 -4.07 19.35 -14.13
N ARG A 551 -4.50 19.00 -12.91
CA ARG A 551 -4.56 19.95 -11.78
C ARG A 551 -3.21 20.57 -11.44
N LEU A 552 -2.11 19.82 -11.63
CA LEU A 552 -0.76 20.30 -11.38
C LEU A 552 -0.19 21.03 -12.60
N GLU A 553 -0.27 20.45 -13.80
CA GLU A 553 0.42 20.95 -15.00
C GLU A 553 -0.18 22.25 -15.56
N SER A 554 -1.47 22.50 -15.26
CA SER A 554 -2.18 23.68 -15.73
C SER A 554 -2.11 24.85 -14.75
N ASP A 555 -1.63 24.65 -13.53
CA ASP A 555 -1.55 25.71 -12.52
C ASP A 555 -0.14 26.31 -12.50
N ARG A 556 -0.03 27.63 -12.68
CA ARG A 556 1.29 28.28 -12.72
C ARG A 556 2.06 28.13 -11.42
N PHE A 557 1.37 28.07 -10.28
CA PHE A 557 1.99 27.98 -8.96
C PHE A 557 2.54 26.58 -8.67
N PHE A 558 2.12 25.56 -9.43
CA PHE A 558 2.75 24.24 -9.45
C PHE A 558 3.79 24.11 -10.57
N THR A 559 3.77 24.97 -11.57
CA THR A 559 4.65 24.91 -12.74
C THR A 559 5.65 26.06 -12.72
N ARG A 560 5.52 27.05 -13.61
CA ARG A 560 6.55 28.10 -13.80
C ARG A 560 6.84 28.96 -12.56
N ASP A 561 5.88 29.12 -11.66
CA ASP A 561 5.97 29.92 -10.44
C ASP A 561 6.32 29.06 -9.21
N PHE A 562 6.46 27.73 -9.36
CA PHE A 562 6.93 26.81 -8.31
C PHE A 562 8.45 26.92 -8.12
N ARG A 563 8.89 28.05 -7.57
CA ARG A 563 10.30 28.43 -7.47
C ARG A 563 10.57 29.34 -6.26
N PRO A 564 11.81 29.40 -5.75
CA PRO A 564 12.14 30.16 -4.54
C PRO A 564 11.79 31.66 -4.61
N GLN A 565 11.77 32.28 -5.79
CA GLN A 565 11.41 33.70 -5.90
C GLN A 565 9.95 34.00 -5.54
N ILE A 566 9.07 32.99 -5.60
CA ILE A 566 7.66 33.09 -5.26
C ILE A 566 7.38 32.42 -3.91
N TYR A 567 8.00 31.26 -3.66
CA TYR A 567 7.76 30.44 -2.47
C TYR A 567 8.75 30.67 -1.32
N THR A 568 9.83 31.41 -1.53
CA THR A 568 11.05 31.48 -0.70
C THR A 568 11.84 30.16 -0.64
N ASP A 569 13.14 30.24 -0.33
CA ASP A 569 13.97 29.03 -0.14
C ASP A 569 13.47 28.18 1.04
N VAL A 570 13.01 28.85 2.11
CA VAL A 570 12.45 28.20 3.29
C VAL A 570 11.13 27.51 2.98
N GLY A 571 10.26 28.14 2.18
CA GLY A 571 9.01 27.52 1.76
C GLY A 571 9.20 26.32 0.84
N MET A 572 10.11 26.42 -0.13
CA MET A 572 10.47 25.28 -0.98
C MET A 572 11.05 24.12 -0.16
N THR A 573 11.88 24.42 0.84
CA THR A 573 12.42 23.43 1.77
C THR A 573 11.32 22.81 2.65
N TRP A 574 10.37 23.62 3.12
CA TRP A 574 9.22 23.15 3.89
C TRP A 574 8.40 22.12 3.11
N ILE A 575 8.06 22.43 1.85
CA ILE A 575 7.30 21.50 0.98
C ILE A 575 8.07 20.20 0.77
N ARG A 576 9.40 20.29 0.55
CA ARG A 576 10.23 19.10 0.33
C ARG A 576 10.30 18.19 1.55
N GLN A 577 10.53 18.75 2.73
CA GLN A 577 10.83 17.97 3.95
C GLN A 577 9.59 17.48 4.70
N ASN A 578 8.40 17.96 4.33
CA ASN A 578 7.17 17.62 5.05
C ASN A 578 6.26 16.63 4.31
N SER A 579 5.53 15.88 5.11
CA SER A 579 4.52 14.87 4.77
C SER A 579 3.33 15.00 5.73
N LEU A 580 2.25 14.25 5.51
CA LEU A 580 1.15 14.25 6.49
C LEU A 580 1.64 13.73 7.85
N ARG A 581 2.57 12.76 7.85
CA ARG A 581 3.16 12.24 9.09
C ARG A 581 3.88 13.33 9.87
N THR A 582 4.73 14.13 9.21
CA THR A 582 5.45 15.20 9.91
C THR A 582 4.51 16.29 10.42
N MET A 583 3.44 16.60 9.68
CA MET A 583 2.41 17.54 10.13
C MET A 583 1.67 17.02 11.37
N LEU A 584 1.22 15.76 11.34
CA LEU A 584 0.54 15.14 12.48
C LEU A 584 1.43 15.18 13.73
N LEU A 585 2.69 14.79 13.62
CA LEU A 585 3.62 14.76 14.76
C LEU A 585 4.09 16.14 15.24
N ARG A 586 4.08 17.15 14.36
CA ARG A 586 4.37 18.53 14.75
C ARG A 586 3.28 19.08 15.66
N HIS A 587 2.02 18.81 15.32
CA HIS A 587 0.87 19.39 16.01
C HIS A 587 0.30 18.48 17.11
N MET A 588 0.58 17.17 17.04
CA MET A 588 0.08 16.12 17.94
C MET A 588 1.16 15.04 18.14
N PRO A 589 2.27 15.34 18.84
CA PRO A 589 3.35 14.39 19.09
C PRO A 589 2.91 13.11 19.84
N GLU A 590 1.77 13.15 20.53
CA GLU A 590 1.14 12.02 21.23
C GLU A 590 0.79 10.87 20.28
N LEU A 591 0.66 11.13 18.98
CA LEU A 591 0.38 10.12 17.95
C LEU A 591 1.61 9.29 17.57
N GLU A 592 2.82 9.63 18.03
CA GLU A 592 4.06 8.95 17.64
C GLU A 592 4.05 7.43 17.89
N PRO A 593 3.52 6.89 19.00
CA PRO A 593 3.43 5.44 19.19
C PRO A 593 2.64 4.74 18.09
N SER A 594 1.53 5.34 17.64
CA SER A 594 0.64 4.77 16.61
C SER A 594 1.11 5.06 15.19
N LEU A 595 1.92 6.10 14.99
CA LEU A 595 2.54 6.43 13.70
C LEU A 595 3.94 5.80 13.54
N ARG A 596 4.43 5.08 14.54
CA ARG A 596 5.72 4.40 14.48
C ARG A 596 5.67 3.30 13.44
N GLY A 597 6.51 3.45 12.42
CA GLY A 597 6.59 2.48 11.33
C GLY A 597 5.45 2.53 10.32
N VAL A 598 4.51 3.47 10.46
CA VAL A 598 3.50 3.77 9.45
C VAL A 598 4.16 4.59 8.35
N SER A 599 4.38 3.96 7.19
CA SER A 599 5.02 4.61 6.03
C SER A 599 4.10 5.60 5.32
N ASN A 600 2.79 5.33 5.31
CA ASN A 600 1.76 6.17 4.72
C ASN A 600 0.65 6.39 5.75
N PRO A 601 0.42 7.62 6.25
CA PRO A 601 -0.57 7.90 7.27
C PRO A 601 -2.03 7.63 6.89
N PHE A 602 -2.33 7.32 5.63
CA PHE A 602 -3.66 6.87 5.18
C PHE A 602 -3.84 5.34 5.22
N ALA A 603 -2.78 4.58 5.50
CA ALA A 603 -2.89 3.15 5.81
C ALA A 603 -3.34 2.95 7.27
N PRO A 604 -3.99 1.81 7.61
CA PRO A 604 -4.37 1.50 8.98
C PRO A 604 -3.20 1.60 9.96
N TRP A 605 -3.38 2.36 11.04
CA TRP A 605 -2.40 2.51 12.10
C TRP A 605 -2.43 1.30 13.02
N PRO A 606 -1.28 0.83 13.53
CA PRO A 606 -1.25 -0.15 14.60
C PRO A 606 -2.01 0.38 15.82
N VAL A 607 -2.88 -0.46 16.36
CA VAL A 607 -3.59 -0.17 17.60
C VAL A 607 -2.56 -0.02 18.71
N ALA A 608 -2.57 1.12 19.39
CA ALA A 608 -1.78 1.32 20.60
C ALA A 608 -2.13 0.21 21.60
N GLY A 609 -1.17 -0.66 21.94
CA GLY A 609 -1.34 -1.55 23.09
C GLY A 609 -1.51 -0.69 24.36
N PRO A 610 -2.07 -1.23 25.45
CA PRO A 610 -1.93 -0.56 26.74
C PRO A 610 -0.44 -0.28 26.90
N ALA A 611 -0.09 0.99 27.15
CA ALA A 611 1.28 1.31 27.55
C ALA A 611 1.64 0.28 28.63
N PRO A 612 2.74 -0.49 28.48
CA PRO A 612 3.21 -1.29 29.59
C PRO A 612 3.23 -0.35 30.77
N LEU A 613 2.54 -0.71 31.87
CA LEU A 613 2.65 0.01 33.12
C LEU A 613 4.12 0.36 33.24
N VAL A 614 4.44 1.66 33.16
CA VAL A 614 5.78 2.12 33.43
C VAL A 614 5.96 1.74 34.88
N ALA A 615 6.56 0.57 35.10
CA ALA A 615 7.08 0.20 36.38
C ALA A 615 7.95 1.40 36.75
N ARG A 616 7.59 2.07 37.86
CA ARG A 616 8.49 3.03 38.49
C ARG A 616 9.88 2.41 38.42
N PRO A 617 10.92 3.14 38.00
CA PRO A 617 12.25 2.57 37.95
C PRO A 617 12.51 1.93 39.31
N ALA A 618 12.63 0.61 39.31
CA ALA A 618 13.16 -0.08 40.47
C ALA A 618 14.52 0.59 40.74
N PRO A 619 14.84 0.93 42.01
CA PRO A 619 16.13 1.51 42.33
C PRO A 619 17.19 0.63 41.69
N ALA A 620 18.15 1.26 41.00
CA ALA A 620 19.18 0.59 40.24
C ALA A 620 19.71 -0.60 41.05
N VAL A 621 19.34 -1.82 40.62
CA VAL A 621 19.96 -3.02 41.14
C VAL A 621 21.38 -2.94 40.61
N SER A 622 22.30 -2.62 41.52
CA SER A 622 23.72 -2.77 41.31
C SER A 622 23.97 -4.11 40.63
N ALA A 623 24.64 -4.07 39.48
CA ALA A 623 25.13 -5.27 38.80
C ALA A 623 25.76 -6.21 39.84
N PRO A 624 25.48 -7.53 39.79
CA PRO A 624 26.17 -8.47 40.64
C PRO A 624 27.68 -8.33 40.41
N PRO A 625 28.49 -8.25 41.47
CA PRO A 625 29.92 -8.13 41.34
C PRO A 625 30.52 -9.48 40.95
N GLY A 626 31.36 -9.47 39.94
CA GLY A 626 32.25 -10.58 39.62
C GLY A 626 31.73 -11.47 38.51
N ASP A 627 32.12 -11.16 37.28
CA ASP A 627 32.74 -12.12 36.37
C ASP A 627 33.51 -11.32 35.31
N ALA A 628 34.66 -11.84 34.87
CA ALA A 628 35.53 -11.17 33.92
C ALA A 628 34.76 -10.75 32.65
N PRO A 629 35.17 -9.68 31.93
CA PRO A 629 34.52 -9.30 30.68
C PRO A 629 34.60 -10.44 29.67
N SER A 630 33.48 -11.14 29.46
CA SER A 630 33.37 -12.14 28.40
C SER A 630 33.56 -11.43 27.05
N PRO A 631 34.33 -11.99 26.10
CA PRO A 631 34.52 -11.39 24.79
C PRO A 631 33.26 -11.49 23.91
N TYR A 632 32.20 -12.15 24.38
CA TYR A 632 30.96 -12.39 23.64
C TYR A 632 29.83 -11.45 24.06
N LEU A 633 29.02 -11.07 23.08
CA LEU A 633 27.83 -10.24 23.26
C LEU A 633 26.79 -10.98 24.09
N ARG A 634 26.48 -10.44 25.27
CA ARG A 634 25.38 -10.92 26.09
C ARG A 634 24.03 -10.56 25.47
N TYR A 635 23.12 -11.52 25.48
CA TYR A 635 21.77 -11.36 25.01
C TYR A 635 20.97 -10.40 25.91
N SER A 636 20.15 -9.58 25.29
CA SER A 636 19.04 -8.88 25.93
C SER A 636 17.93 -8.67 24.91
N ASP A 637 16.69 -8.51 25.35
CA ASP A 637 15.55 -8.32 24.43
C ASP A 637 15.67 -7.05 23.57
N ARG A 638 16.55 -6.10 23.94
CA ARG A 638 16.84 -4.88 23.17
C ARG A 638 17.65 -5.14 21.89
N LEU A 639 18.25 -6.32 21.76
CA LEU A 639 19.04 -6.68 20.57
C LEU A 639 18.16 -7.04 19.37
N GLU A 640 16.92 -7.49 19.60
CA GLU A 640 15.94 -7.66 18.53
C GLU A 640 15.29 -6.32 18.20
N GLN A 641 15.32 -5.94 16.92
CA GLN A 641 14.77 -4.68 16.44
C GLN A 641 13.89 -4.95 15.21
N PRO A 642 12.67 -5.50 15.41
CA PRO A 642 11.77 -5.80 14.31
C PRO A 642 11.50 -4.58 13.43
N ALA A 643 11.53 -4.79 12.11
CA ALA A 643 11.30 -3.70 11.17
C ALA A 643 9.84 -3.23 11.22
N PRO A 644 9.57 -1.93 11.01
CA PRO A 644 8.24 -1.42 10.73
C PRO A 644 7.45 -2.24 9.69
N GLY A 645 6.30 -2.79 10.08
CA GLY A 645 5.42 -3.56 9.18
C GLY A 645 5.87 -4.99 8.92
N GLU A 646 6.90 -5.50 9.61
CA GLU A 646 7.41 -6.87 9.44
C GLU A 646 6.29 -7.92 9.56
N ASP A 647 5.39 -7.79 10.55
CA ASP A 647 4.25 -8.72 10.71
C ASP A 647 3.27 -8.72 9.54
N LEU A 648 3.04 -7.56 8.92
CA LEU A 648 2.19 -7.45 7.73
C LEU A 648 2.87 -8.11 6.54
N ASP A 649 4.19 -7.95 6.40
CA ASP A 649 4.97 -8.60 5.36
C ASP A 649 4.99 -10.12 5.57
N ILE A 650 5.14 -10.62 6.81
CA ILE A 650 5.01 -12.05 7.13
C ILE A 650 3.61 -12.55 6.75
N ALA A 651 2.54 -11.82 7.10
CA ALA A 651 1.17 -12.21 6.74
C ALA A 651 0.97 -12.30 5.21
N ARG A 652 1.52 -11.35 4.44
CA ARG A 652 1.49 -11.37 2.97
C ARG A 652 2.31 -12.53 2.39
N ILE A 653 3.44 -12.89 3.01
CA ILE A 653 4.22 -14.07 2.63
C ILE A 653 3.37 -15.33 2.82
N ILE A 654 2.72 -15.49 3.98
CA ILE A 654 1.83 -16.62 4.30
C ILE A 654 0.69 -16.73 3.28
N GLU A 655 0.03 -15.61 2.94
CA GLU A 655 -1.04 -15.57 1.95
C GLU A 655 -0.54 -16.06 0.57
N LYS A 656 0.59 -15.53 0.11
CA LYS A 656 1.19 -15.89 -1.18
C LYS A 656 1.63 -17.36 -1.23
N LEU A 657 2.23 -17.86 -0.15
CA LEU A 657 2.65 -19.26 -0.03
C LEU A 657 1.43 -20.19 0.02
N THR A 658 0.38 -19.83 0.76
CA THR A 658 -0.87 -20.61 0.81
C THR A 658 -1.48 -20.75 -0.58
N ARG A 659 -1.58 -19.65 -1.35
CA ARG A 659 -2.04 -19.71 -2.75
C ARG A 659 -1.12 -20.55 -3.65
N ALA A 660 0.18 -20.57 -3.39
CA ALA A 660 1.12 -21.42 -4.10
C ALA A 660 0.89 -22.90 -3.78
N ASN A 661 0.72 -23.23 -2.50
CA ASN A 661 0.42 -24.58 -2.01
C ASN A 661 -0.89 -25.11 -2.60
N GLU A 662 -1.92 -24.27 -2.75
CA GLU A 662 -3.16 -24.67 -3.44
C GLU A 662 -2.97 -25.02 -4.91
N ARG A 663 -2.04 -24.35 -5.61
CA ARG A 663 -1.72 -24.68 -7.01
C ARG A 663 -0.92 -25.97 -7.09
N VAL A 664 0.05 -26.16 -6.19
CA VAL A 664 0.83 -27.40 -6.07
C VAL A 664 -0.09 -28.57 -5.74
N TYR A 665 -1.00 -28.42 -4.77
CA TYR A 665 -2.03 -29.41 -4.44
C TYR A 665 -2.89 -29.77 -5.64
N ARG A 666 -3.39 -28.79 -6.39
CA ARG A 666 -4.15 -29.04 -7.63
C ARG A 666 -3.35 -29.77 -8.70
N ARG A 667 -2.03 -29.57 -8.76
CA ARG A 667 -1.14 -30.20 -9.74
C ARG A 667 -0.81 -31.66 -9.40
N TYR A 668 -0.50 -31.94 -8.13
CA TYR A 668 -0.03 -33.25 -7.70
C TYR A 668 -1.12 -34.11 -7.02
N GLY A 669 -2.29 -33.53 -6.71
CA GLY A 669 -3.32 -34.18 -5.90
C GLY A 669 -2.93 -34.37 -4.43
N HIS A 670 -1.76 -33.84 -4.04
CA HIS A 670 -1.13 -34.04 -2.74
C HIS A 670 -0.48 -32.75 -2.27
N ALA A 671 -0.68 -32.36 -1.01
CA ALA A 671 -0.13 -31.12 -0.47
C ALA A 671 1.32 -31.36 -0.07
N LEU A 672 2.22 -30.59 -0.67
CA LEU A 672 3.64 -30.60 -0.34
C LEU A 672 3.96 -29.48 0.65
N ARG A 673 5.13 -29.59 1.29
CA ARG A 673 5.70 -28.47 2.05
C ARG A 673 6.05 -27.31 1.09
N ASP A 674 5.74 -26.09 1.50
CA ASP A 674 6.02 -24.84 0.76
C ASP A 674 7.51 -24.61 0.47
N ALA A 675 8.36 -25.05 1.39
CA ALA A 675 9.79 -25.24 1.23
C ALA A 675 10.15 -26.66 1.67
N HIS A 676 11.29 -27.18 1.21
CA HIS A 676 11.77 -28.51 1.57
C HIS A 676 10.84 -29.65 1.10
N ALA A 677 10.19 -29.50 -0.06
CA ALA A 677 9.13 -30.40 -0.52
C ALA A 677 9.62 -31.84 -0.76
N LYS A 678 10.85 -32.00 -1.27
CA LYS A 678 11.44 -33.31 -1.58
C LYS A 678 12.33 -33.76 -0.42
N SER A 679 11.98 -34.86 0.24
CA SER A 679 12.81 -35.53 1.24
C SER A 679 13.74 -36.55 0.59
N HIS A 680 14.88 -36.80 1.24
CA HIS A 680 15.90 -37.74 0.78
C HIS A 680 16.24 -38.81 1.83
N ALA A 681 16.09 -38.49 3.10
CA ALA A 681 16.31 -39.40 4.22
C ALA A 681 15.55 -38.93 5.46
N ILE A 682 14.98 -39.89 6.21
CA ILE A 682 14.43 -39.74 7.56
C ILE A 682 15.21 -40.67 8.48
N LEU A 683 16.06 -40.08 9.33
CA LEU A 683 17.05 -40.78 10.14
C LEU A 683 16.64 -40.81 11.60
N ARG A 684 16.86 -41.96 12.25
CA ARG A 684 16.91 -42.11 13.70
C ARG A 684 18.36 -41.97 14.15
N GLY A 685 18.63 -41.20 15.18
CA GLY A 685 19.99 -41.05 15.69
C GLY A 685 20.04 -40.68 17.17
N ARG A 686 21.24 -40.31 17.61
CA ARG A 686 21.49 -39.76 18.94
C ARG A 686 22.28 -38.46 18.85
N LEU A 687 21.97 -37.50 19.72
CA LEU A 687 22.74 -36.29 19.95
C LEU A 687 23.43 -36.41 21.31
N THR A 688 24.76 -36.47 21.32
CA THR A 688 25.58 -36.54 22.52
C THR A 688 26.26 -35.20 22.77
N ILE A 689 25.96 -34.56 23.89
CA ILE A 689 26.50 -33.24 24.26
C ILE A 689 27.89 -33.41 24.88
N GLU A 690 28.83 -32.58 24.48
CA GLU A 690 30.21 -32.63 24.99
C GLU A 690 30.24 -32.15 26.46
N GLY A 691 30.98 -32.85 27.33
CA GLY A 691 31.01 -32.52 28.76
C GLY A 691 31.95 -31.36 29.16
N ASP A 692 32.97 -31.09 28.35
CA ASP A 692 34.00 -30.09 28.63
C ASP A 692 33.84 -28.84 27.73
N LEU A 693 32.65 -28.24 27.78
CA LEU A 693 32.36 -27.00 27.06
C LEU A 693 32.76 -25.75 27.87
N PRO A 694 33.24 -24.68 27.20
CA PRO A 694 33.35 -23.35 27.80
C PRO A 694 32.04 -22.91 28.45
N VAL A 695 32.13 -22.13 29.53
CA VAL A 695 30.96 -21.70 30.32
C VAL A 695 29.93 -20.95 29.47
N GLU A 696 30.37 -20.20 28.47
CA GLU A 696 29.49 -19.47 27.55
C GLU A 696 28.72 -20.39 26.59
N LEU A 697 29.21 -21.62 26.37
CA LEU A 697 28.56 -22.63 25.53
C LEU A 697 27.71 -23.62 26.34
N LYS A 698 27.94 -23.74 27.67
CA LYS A 698 27.12 -24.52 28.61
C LYS A 698 25.78 -23.84 28.90
N GLN A 699 24.89 -23.79 27.91
CA GLN A 699 23.64 -23.04 27.96
C GLN A 699 22.45 -23.85 27.43
N GLY A 700 21.29 -23.74 28.08
CA GLY A 700 20.05 -24.40 27.65
C GLY A 700 20.22 -25.91 27.50
N LEU A 701 19.87 -26.45 26.32
CA LEU A 701 20.08 -27.87 25.97
C LEU A 701 21.52 -28.35 26.24
N PHE A 702 22.52 -27.49 26.07
CA PHE A 702 23.95 -27.82 26.18
C PHE A 702 24.53 -27.54 27.58
N ALA A 703 23.70 -27.24 28.58
CA ALA A 703 24.14 -26.96 29.94
C ALA A 703 24.87 -28.17 30.57
N ASP A 704 24.34 -29.38 30.34
CA ASP A 704 24.85 -30.61 30.92
C ASP A 704 25.21 -31.64 29.85
N ALA A 705 26.20 -32.49 30.15
CA ALA A 705 26.52 -33.64 29.32
C ALA A 705 25.36 -34.64 29.35
N ALA A 706 24.71 -34.82 28.20
CA ALA A 706 23.56 -35.70 28.05
C ALA A 706 23.51 -36.30 26.65
N THR A 707 22.79 -37.43 26.51
CA THR A 707 22.52 -38.07 25.23
C THR A 707 21.02 -38.10 25.00
N TYR A 708 20.59 -37.56 23.86
CA TYR A 708 19.18 -37.51 23.45
C TYR A 708 18.96 -38.32 22.19
N GLU A 709 17.77 -38.90 22.05
CA GLU A 709 17.35 -39.45 20.76
C GLU A 709 16.97 -38.32 19.80
N VAL A 710 17.25 -38.51 18.51
CA VAL A 710 16.89 -37.53 17.48
C VAL A 710 16.21 -38.16 16.29
N ILE A 711 15.31 -37.40 15.67
CA ILE A 711 14.79 -37.66 14.32
C ILE A 711 15.31 -36.56 13.40
N ALA A 712 15.98 -36.94 12.32
CA ALA A 712 16.49 -35.99 11.34
C ALA A 712 15.87 -36.19 9.95
N ARG A 713 15.66 -35.09 9.23
CA ARG A 713 15.13 -35.07 7.86
C ARG A 713 16.06 -34.29 6.95
N LEU A 714 16.58 -34.97 5.92
CA LEU A 714 17.35 -34.38 4.83
C LEU A 714 16.43 -34.12 3.63
N SER A 715 16.57 -32.95 3.00
CA SER A 715 15.61 -32.48 1.97
C SER A 715 16.18 -31.44 1.02
N SER A 716 15.50 -31.20 -0.11
CA SER A 716 15.77 -30.07 -1.03
C SER A 716 14.76 -28.95 -0.82
N THR A 717 15.22 -27.72 -0.61
CA THR A 717 14.42 -26.52 -0.23
C THR A 717 13.32 -26.12 -1.21
N ALA A 718 13.35 -26.55 -2.47
CA ALA A 718 12.33 -26.19 -3.44
C ALA A 718 10.93 -26.63 -2.98
N GLY A 719 9.93 -25.75 -3.13
CA GLY A 719 8.51 -26.03 -2.85
C GLY A 719 7.81 -26.93 -3.88
N VAL A 720 8.59 -27.62 -4.72
CA VAL A 720 8.11 -28.54 -5.76
C VAL A 720 9.11 -29.68 -5.91
N LEU A 721 8.62 -30.84 -6.36
CA LEU A 721 9.47 -31.99 -6.68
C LEU A 721 10.30 -31.68 -7.93
N ARG A 722 11.63 -31.72 -7.81
CA ARG A 722 12.59 -31.49 -8.88
C ARG A 722 13.59 -32.64 -8.98
N SER A 723 14.19 -32.77 -10.16
CA SER A 723 15.37 -33.61 -10.35
C SER A 723 16.55 -33.12 -9.52
N ASP A 724 17.27 -34.03 -8.89
CA ASP A 724 18.50 -33.76 -8.12
C ASP A 724 19.66 -33.26 -9.00
N GLN A 725 19.52 -33.36 -10.32
CA GLN A 725 20.45 -32.77 -11.29
C GLN A 725 20.35 -31.23 -11.36
N VAL A 726 19.24 -30.65 -10.86
CA VAL A 726 19.09 -29.19 -10.77
C VAL A 726 19.61 -28.74 -9.42
N ARG A 727 20.70 -27.97 -9.42
CA ARG A 727 21.27 -27.40 -8.20
C ARG A 727 20.24 -26.54 -7.45
N GLY A 728 20.15 -26.72 -6.13
CA GLY A 728 19.35 -25.90 -5.22
C GLY A 728 19.81 -26.07 -3.77
N VAL A 729 19.30 -25.28 -2.83
CA VAL A 729 19.68 -25.38 -1.41
C VAL A 729 19.12 -26.67 -0.80
N HIS A 730 19.90 -27.34 0.04
CA HIS A 730 19.45 -28.51 0.79
C HIS A 730 19.25 -28.15 2.27
N GLY A 731 18.40 -28.90 2.96
CA GLY A 731 18.08 -28.68 4.36
C GLY A 731 18.25 -29.93 5.20
N LEU A 732 18.70 -29.71 6.43
CA LEU A 732 18.77 -30.68 7.52
C LEU A 732 17.90 -30.16 8.66
N ALA A 733 16.81 -30.86 8.95
CA ALA A 733 15.99 -30.63 10.13
C ALA A 733 16.30 -31.71 11.17
N ILE A 734 16.56 -31.33 12.41
CA ILE A 734 16.81 -32.24 13.53
C ILE A 734 15.78 -31.93 14.60
N LYS A 735 15.10 -32.97 15.10
CA LYS A 735 14.20 -32.89 16.25
C LYS A 735 14.77 -33.76 17.35
N VAL A 736 15.18 -33.13 18.45
CA VAL A 736 15.72 -33.77 19.66
C VAL A 736 14.56 -34.09 20.60
N LEU A 737 14.53 -35.31 21.14
CA LEU A 737 13.43 -35.80 21.97
C LEU A 737 13.78 -35.78 23.45
N GLY A 738 12.79 -35.63 24.32
CA GLY A 738 12.95 -35.64 25.78
C GLY A 738 13.55 -34.36 26.35
N VAL A 739 13.36 -33.22 25.67
CA VAL A 739 13.94 -31.93 26.07
C VAL A 739 12.92 -31.11 26.85
N THR A 740 13.05 -31.09 28.18
CA THR A 740 12.18 -30.35 29.11
C THR A 740 12.82 -29.04 29.57
N GLY A 741 12.02 -28.01 29.82
CA GLY A 741 12.47 -26.73 30.38
C GLY A 741 11.57 -25.57 29.96
N GLU A 742 11.97 -24.34 30.28
CA GLU A 742 11.25 -23.14 29.83
C GLU A 742 11.22 -23.09 28.30
N ARG A 743 10.03 -22.90 27.71
CA ARG A 743 9.78 -23.02 26.27
C ARG A 743 9.78 -21.66 25.58
N CYS A 744 10.12 -21.63 24.30
CA CYS A 744 10.06 -20.41 23.48
C CYS A 744 8.63 -19.91 23.26
N LEU A 745 7.69 -20.84 23.08
CA LEU A 745 6.28 -20.56 22.82
C LEU A 745 5.47 -20.96 24.04
N ALA A 746 4.55 -20.10 24.47
CA ALA A 746 3.75 -20.33 25.67
C ALA A 746 2.77 -21.51 25.55
N ASP A 747 2.42 -21.88 24.32
CA ASP A 747 1.50 -22.97 23.95
C ASP A 747 2.23 -24.24 23.48
N ASP A 748 3.53 -24.36 23.76
CA ASP A 748 4.33 -25.54 23.42
C ASP A 748 4.48 -26.47 24.62
N ASP A 749 3.66 -27.53 24.64
CA ASP A 749 3.67 -28.59 25.65
C ASP A 749 4.53 -29.81 25.24
N ALA A 750 5.24 -29.73 24.12
CA ALA A 750 6.06 -30.83 23.62
C ALA A 750 7.46 -30.86 24.24
N ASP A 751 7.92 -32.06 24.59
CA ASP A 751 9.28 -32.31 25.11
C ASP A 751 10.30 -32.48 23.98
N THR A 752 10.32 -31.55 23.02
CA THR A 752 11.24 -31.61 21.86
C THR A 752 12.05 -30.33 21.65
N GLN A 753 13.15 -30.41 20.91
CA GLN A 753 13.92 -29.23 20.46
C GLN A 753 14.27 -29.38 18.97
N ASP A 754 13.83 -28.42 18.17
CA ASP A 754 14.08 -28.41 16.73
C ASP A 754 15.29 -27.55 16.37
N PHE A 755 16.17 -28.09 15.51
CA PHE A 755 17.24 -27.36 14.84
C PHE A 755 17.07 -27.46 13.32
N LEU A 756 17.00 -26.31 12.65
CA LEU A 756 16.79 -26.23 11.22
C LEU A 756 17.99 -25.59 10.54
N LEU A 757 18.59 -26.34 9.62
CA LEU A 757 19.81 -25.95 8.92
C LEU A 757 19.67 -26.06 7.41
N VAL A 758 20.49 -25.31 6.68
CA VAL A 758 20.57 -25.29 5.21
C VAL A 758 22.01 -25.25 4.73
N THR A 759 22.29 -25.66 3.50
CA THR A 759 23.66 -25.75 2.98
C THR A 759 24.32 -24.41 2.62
N HIS A 760 23.62 -23.29 2.76
CA HIS A 760 24.19 -21.95 2.58
C HIS A 760 24.48 -21.29 3.93
N LYS A 761 25.67 -20.70 4.05
CA LYS A 761 26.15 -20.06 5.27
C LYS A 761 25.35 -18.81 5.64
N GLU A 762 24.94 -18.03 4.64
CA GLU A 762 24.09 -16.85 4.79
C GLU A 762 22.69 -17.08 4.22
N PHE A 763 21.71 -16.36 4.76
CA PHE A 763 20.40 -16.31 4.13
C PHE A 763 20.47 -15.37 2.92
N PRO A 764 19.90 -15.74 1.75
CA PRO A 764 20.04 -14.96 0.52
C PRO A 764 19.29 -13.60 0.53
N PHE A 765 18.59 -13.29 1.61
CA PHE A 765 17.76 -12.09 1.77
C PHE A 765 18.04 -11.45 3.12
N LYS A 766 18.08 -10.12 3.13
CA LYS A 766 18.46 -9.35 4.32
C LYS A 766 17.49 -9.54 5.48
N ASP A 767 16.20 -9.34 5.19
CA ASP A 767 15.09 -9.30 6.14
C ASP A 767 13.79 -9.85 5.49
N VAL A 768 12.68 -9.78 6.23
CA VAL A 768 11.36 -10.24 5.76
C VAL A 768 10.89 -9.48 4.52
N LYS A 769 11.11 -8.17 4.48
CA LYS A 769 10.67 -7.32 3.38
C LYS A 769 11.43 -7.65 2.10
N ASP A 770 12.75 -7.81 2.21
CA ASP A 770 13.60 -8.23 1.10
C ASP A 770 13.20 -9.62 0.57
N TYR A 771 12.85 -10.55 1.48
CA TYR A 771 12.30 -11.86 1.10
C TYR A 771 10.93 -11.74 0.39
N LEU A 772 10.01 -10.89 0.88
CA LEU A 772 8.71 -10.68 0.25
C LEU A 772 8.81 -10.00 -1.13
N GLU A 773 9.69 -9.01 -1.28
CA GLU A 773 9.83 -8.21 -2.49
C GLU A 773 10.67 -8.91 -3.57
N LYS A 774 11.72 -9.62 -3.18
CA LYS A 774 12.66 -10.26 -4.13
C LYS A 774 12.55 -11.78 -4.11
N GLY A 775 12.49 -12.39 -2.93
CA GLY A 775 12.46 -13.85 -2.77
C GLY A 775 11.17 -14.49 -3.27
N MET A 776 10.01 -13.97 -2.88
CA MET A 776 8.71 -14.53 -3.27
C MET A 776 8.45 -14.49 -4.79
N PRO A 777 8.74 -13.39 -5.52
CA PRO A 777 8.66 -13.39 -6.97
C PRO A 777 9.63 -14.38 -7.63
N LEU A 778 10.87 -14.48 -7.12
CA LEU A 778 11.86 -15.43 -7.62
C LEU A 778 11.39 -16.87 -7.41
N ALA A 779 10.93 -17.23 -6.22
CA ALA A 779 10.36 -18.55 -5.92
C ALA A 779 9.17 -18.87 -6.82
N GLY A 780 8.27 -17.90 -7.02
CA GLY A 780 7.11 -18.04 -7.91
C GLY A 780 7.48 -18.26 -9.38
N LEU A 781 8.52 -17.57 -9.88
CA LEU A 781 9.08 -17.80 -11.21
C LEU A 781 9.70 -19.19 -11.32
N LEU A 782 10.55 -19.56 -10.36
CA LEU A 782 11.26 -20.83 -10.36
C LEU A 782 10.27 -22.00 -10.42
N VAL A 783 9.24 -22.01 -9.58
CA VAL A 783 8.18 -23.06 -9.54
C VAL A 783 7.51 -23.28 -10.90
N ARG A 784 7.45 -22.27 -11.78
CA ARG A 784 6.85 -22.37 -13.12
C ARG A 784 7.79 -22.93 -14.18
N LEU A 785 9.11 -22.84 -13.97
CA LEU A 785 10.10 -23.33 -14.91
C LEU A 785 10.25 -24.85 -14.80
N SER A 786 10.22 -25.52 -15.96
CA SER A 786 10.64 -26.91 -16.08
C SER A 786 12.14 -27.07 -15.80
N ASP A 787 12.56 -28.26 -15.40
CA ASP A 787 13.96 -28.55 -15.09
C ASP A 787 14.90 -28.26 -16.27
N ARG A 788 14.46 -28.49 -17.53
CA ARG A 788 15.22 -28.14 -18.74
C ARG A 788 15.41 -26.62 -18.91
N GLN A 789 14.36 -25.85 -18.69
CA GLN A 789 14.43 -24.38 -18.78
C GLN A 789 15.33 -23.81 -17.68
N LEU A 790 15.22 -24.36 -16.47
CA LEU A 790 16.05 -23.93 -15.35
C LEU A 790 17.52 -24.30 -15.58
N ALA A 791 17.81 -25.51 -16.06
CA ALA A 791 19.17 -25.91 -16.44
C ALA A 791 19.78 -24.98 -17.49
N PHE A 792 18.99 -24.54 -18.48
CA PHE A 792 19.42 -23.54 -19.46
C PHE A 792 19.75 -22.19 -18.82
N VAL A 793 18.89 -21.68 -17.93
CA VAL A 793 19.16 -20.43 -17.19
C VAL A 793 20.43 -20.53 -16.37
N ILE A 794 20.63 -21.65 -15.65
CA ILE A 794 21.83 -21.91 -14.85
C ILE A 794 23.08 -21.92 -15.74
N TRP A 795 23.01 -22.56 -16.90
CA TRP A 795 24.11 -22.57 -17.87
C TRP A 795 24.46 -21.15 -18.36
N VAL A 796 23.46 -20.32 -18.67
CA VAL A 796 23.68 -18.91 -19.04
C VAL A 796 24.33 -18.12 -17.89
N LEU A 797 23.86 -18.31 -16.65
CA LEU A 797 24.43 -17.63 -15.49
C LEU A 797 25.90 -18.02 -15.25
N ARG A 798 26.25 -19.31 -15.41
CA ARG A 798 27.64 -19.80 -15.31
C ARG A 798 28.55 -19.20 -16.39
N LEU A 799 28.04 -18.94 -17.59
CA LEU A 799 28.80 -18.26 -18.64
C LEU A 799 28.96 -16.75 -18.37
N ALA A 800 27.97 -16.13 -17.75
CA ALA A 800 27.98 -14.70 -17.45
C ALA A 800 28.88 -14.35 -16.24
N GLU A 801 29.08 -15.28 -15.30
CA GLU A 801 29.82 -15.05 -14.06
C GLU A 801 31.27 -14.56 -14.27
N PRO A 802 32.12 -15.21 -15.11
CA PRO A 802 33.48 -14.73 -15.37
C PRO A 802 33.50 -13.33 -16.00
N LEU A 803 32.53 -13.02 -16.87
CA LEU A 803 32.40 -11.73 -17.52
C LEU A 803 32.00 -10.63 -16.53
N LEU A 804 31.05 -10.92 -15.64
CA LEU A 804 30.66 -10.00 -14.57
C LEU A 804 31.84 -9.74 -13.62
N ALA A 805 32.54 -10.81 -13.22
CA ALA A 805 33.72 -10.71 -12.36
C ALA A 805 34.83 -9.86 -12.99
N PHE A 806 35.08 -10.04 -14.29
CA PHE A 806 36.01 -9.21 -15.07
C PHE A 806 35.60 -7.72 -15.05
N LEU A 807 34.30 -7.42 -15.08
CA LEU A 807 33.75 -6.06 -14.98
C LEU A 807 33.64 -5.54 -13.53
N GLY A 808 34.23 -6.24 -12.55
CA GLY A 808 34.17 -5.86 -11.14
C GLY A 808 32.78 -6.00 -10.50
N ARG A 809 31.87 -6.76 -11.13
CA ARG A 809 30.51 -7.04 -10.62
C ARG A 809 30.38 -8.50 -10.20
N ARG A 810 29.50 -8.79 -9.26
CA ARG A 810 29.15 -10.17 -8.86
C ARG A 810 27.67 -10.44 -9.12
N LEU A 811 27.32 -11.70 -9.34
CA LEU A 811 25.92 -12.11 -9.37
C LEU A 811 25.29 -11.85 -8.00
N PRO A 812 24.01 -11.45 -7.93
CA PRO A 812 23.31 -11.32 -6.66
C PRO A 812 23.28 -12.65 -5.88
N LEU A 813 23.33 -12.59 -4.55
CA LEU A 813 23.41 -13.76 -3.67
C LEU A 813 22.33 -14.84 -3.96
N PRO A 814 21.05 -14.50 -4.23
CA PRO A 814 20.04 -15.50 -4.59
C PRO A 814 20.33 -16.28 -5.89
N MET A 815 21.12 -15.73 -6.80
CA MET A 815 21.49 -16.39 -8.06
C MET A 815 22.75 -17.25 -7.93
N GLN A 816 23.67 -16.88 -7.02
CA GLN A 816 24.91 -17.63 -6.78
C GLN A 816 24.63 -19.08 -6.34
N VAL A 817 23.57 -19.28 -5.57
CA VAL A 817 23.07 -20.60 -5.14
C VAL A 817 22.95 -21.60 -6.29
N PHE A 818 22.45 -21.15 -7.45
CA PHE A 818 22.14 -22.05 -8.56
C PHE A 818 23.35 -22.41 -9.42
N ILE A 819 24.41 -21.61 -9.36
CA ILE A 819 25.60 -21.81 -10.17
C ILE A 819 26.72 -22.53 -9.41
N ALA A 820 26.65 -22.57 -8.08
CA ALA A 820 27.55 -23.34 -7.23
C ALA A 820 27.67 -24.81 -7.65
N PRO A 821 28.77 -25.51 -7.28
CA PRO A 821 28.90 -26.94 -7.47
C PRO A 821 27.71 -27.71 -6.85
N ASN A 822 27.27 -28.76 -7.54
CA ASN A 822 26.20 -29.64 -7.08
C ASN A 822 26.85 -30.86 -6.45
N ASP A 823 27.18 -30.76 -5.16
CA ASP A 823 28.02 -31.74 -4.48
C ASP A 823 27.20 -32.88 -3.87
N ASN A 824 27.89 -33.87 -3.33
CA ASN A 824 27.35 -35.00 -2.61
C ASN A 824 26.86 -34.57 -1.22
N MET A 825 25.58 -34.84 -0.92
CA MET A 825 24.93 -34.34 0.29
C MET A 825 25.48 -34.96 1.59
N LEU A 826 26.10 -36.15 1.54
CA LEU A 826 26.72 -36.79 2.71
C LEU A 826 27.91 -35.97 3.26
N GLY A 827 28.62 -35.27 2.37
CA GLY A 827 29.81 -34.49 2.68
C GLY A 827 29.58 -32.97 2.80
N MET A 828 28.33 -32.51 2.84
CA MET A 828 28.01 -31.09 2.93
C MET A 828 27.96 -30.59 4.38
N ASP A 829 28.33 -29.32 4.56
CA ASP A 829 28.07 -28.56 5.78
C ASP A 829 26.65 -27.98 5.77
N PHE A 830 26.00 -27.98 6.92
CA PHE A 830 24.67 -27.39 7.13
C PHE A 830 24.75 -26.27 8.15
N PHE A 831 24.17 -25.12 7.86
CA PHE A 831 24.24 -23.90 8.68
C PHE A 831 22.84 -23.46 9.10
N SER A 832 22.74 -22.91 10.31
CA SER A 832 21.54 -22.21 10.79
C SER A 832 21.14 -20.98 9.94
N ALA A 833 22.13 -20.37 9.26
CA ALA A 833 22.07 -19.15 8.44
C ALA A 833 21.64 -17.87 9.18
N ALA A 834 20.69 -17.95 10.11
CA ALA A 834 20.21 -16.86 10.97
C ALA A 834 20.54 -17.16 12.45
N PRO A 835 20.80 -16.12 13.28
CA PRO A 835 21.23 -16.30 14.66
C PRO A 835 20.10 -16.76 15.59
N ILE A 836 20.48 -17.35 16.71
CA ILE A 836 19.61 -17.75 17.82
C ILE A 836 20.15 -17.20 19.15
N ARG A 837 19.30 -17.12 20.16
CA ARG A 837 19.72 -16.99 21.56
C ARG A 837 20.46 -18.26 21.95
N TRP A 838 21.47 -18.11 22.81
CA TRP A 838 22.27 -19.19 23.36
C TRP A 838 22.43 -18.95 24.87
N GLY A 839 21.36 -19.18 25.62
CA GLY A 839 21.23 -18.81 27.03
C GLY A 839 21.44 -17.31 27.24
N ASP A 840 22.55 -16.95 27.87
CA ASP A 840 22.96 -15.56 28.10
C ASP A 840 23.62 -14.88 26.90
N TYR A 841 23.81 -15.57 25.78
CA TYR A 841 24.55 -15.08 24.61
C TYR A 841 23.74 -15.19 23.31
N VAL A 842 24.36 -14.79 22.20
CA VAL A 842 23.81 -14.92 20.83
C VAL A 842 24.75 -15.80 20.01
N ALA A 843 24.20 -16.72 19.21
CA ALA A 843 25.00 -17.66 18.43
C ALA A 843 24.45 -17.93 17.02
N LYS A 844 25.34 -18.33 16.11
CA LYS A 844 24.99 -19.16 14.93
C LYS A 844 25.55 -20.57 15.15
N PHE A 845 24.96 -21.57 14.53
CA PHE A 845 25.44 -22.95 14.61
C PHE A 845 25.48 -23.63 13.23
N LYS A 846 26.27 -24.69 13.13
CA LYS A 846 26.42 -25.55 11.94
C LYS A 846 26.55 -27.02 12.30
N VAL A 847 26.29 -27.90 11.34
CA VAL A 847 26.51 -29.35 11.41
C VAL A 847 27.45 -29.73 10.28
N VAL A 848 28.55 -30.42 10.61
CA VAL A 848 29.60 -30.80 9.65
C VAL A 848 29.90 -32.31 9.72
N PRO A 849 30.33 -32.95 8.63
CA PRO A 849 30.70 -34.37 8.64
C PRO A 849 31.87 -34.66 9.61
N GLY A 850 31.73 -35.68 10.46
CA GLY A 850 32.70 -36.05 11.50
C GLY A 850 33.42 -37.38 11.27
N SER A 851 32.69 -38.42 10.85
CA SER A 851 33.25 -39.76 10.67
C SER A 851 34.16 -39.90 9.44
N ALA A 852 35.14 -40.80 9.50
CA ALA A 852 36.14 -40.99 8.45
C ALA A 852 35.52 -41.43 7.10
N ASN A 853 34.43 -42.20 7.13
CA ASN A 853 33.71 -42.68 5.95
C ASN A 853 32.90 -41.56 5.24
N LEU A 854 32.68 -40.41 5.87
CA LEU A 854 32.03 -39.25 5.23
C LEU A 854 33.01 -38.33 4.50
N LYS A 855 34.28 -38.31 4.92
CA LYS A 855 35.32 -37.42 4.36
C LYS A 855 35.49 -37.51 2.85
N PRO A 856 35.42 -38.70 2.20
CA PRO A 856 35.54 -38.82 0.75
C PRO A 856 34.44 -38.08 -0.04
N PHE A 857 33.30 -37.79 0.59
CA PHE A 857 32.17 -37.11 -0.06
C PHE A 857 32.28 -35.58 0.00
N ALA A 858 33.17 -35.03 0.83
CA ALA A 858 33.35 -33.59 0.97
C ALA A 858 33.83 -32.97 -0.35
N GLY A 859 33.04 -32.04 -0.90
CA GLY A 859 33.32 -31.41 -2.20
C GLY A 859 33.25 -32.36 -3.41
N GLN A 860 32.76 -33.59 -3.23
CA GLN A 860 32.60 -34.53 -4.34
C GLN A 860 31.38 -34.12 -5.17
N PRO A 861 31.52 -33.80 -6.47
CA PRO A 861 30.38 -33.43 -7.29
C PRO A 861 29.44 -34.62 -7.52
N LEU A 862 28.13 -34.35 -7.54
CA LEU A 862 27.11 -35.30 -7.94
C LEU A 862 27.36 -35.75 -9.39
N SER A 863 27.24 -37.05 -9.64
CA SER A 863 27.44 -37.59 -10.99
C SER A 863 26.46 -36.99 -11.99
N ARG A 864 26.98 -36.57 -13.15
CA ARG A 864 26.19 -36.01 -14.27
C ARG A 864 25.26 -37.02 -14.93
N THR A 865 25.49 -38.32 -14.70
CA THR A 865 24.65 -39.40 -15.21
C THR A 865 23.65 -39.93 -14.17
N ALA A 866 23.65 -39.37 -12.95
CA ALA A 866 22.75 -39.83 -11.90
C ALA A 866 21.29 -39.49 -12.22
N GLY A 867 20.38 -40.33 -11.74
CA GLY A 867 18.94 -40.18 -11.94
C GLY A 867 18.36 -38.94 -11.25
N PRO A 868 17.04 -38.70 -11.42
CA PRO A 868 16.36 -37.58 -10.78
C PRO A 868 16.26 -37.71 -9.25
N GLU A 869 16.51 -38.88 -8.68
CA GLU A 869 16.42 -39.21 -7.25
C GLU A 869 17.79 -39.54 -6.62
N ALA A 870 18.88 -39.07 -7.24
CA ALA A 870 20.25 -39.42 -6.89
C ALA A 870 20.60 -39.19 -5.40
N TYR A 871 20.08 -38.14 -4.75
CA TYR A 871 20.37 -37.90 -3.34
C TYR A 871 19.72 -38.93 -2.43
N ARG A 872 18.50 -39.35 -2.76
CA ARG A 872 17.77 -40.39 -2.01
C ARG A 872 18.45 -41.74 -2.17
N GLU A 873 18.80 -42.13 -3.40
CA GLU A 873 19.52 -43.37 -3.71
C GLU A 873 20.82 -43.43 -2.92
N MET A 874 21.61 -42.36 -2.97
CA MET A 874 22.87 -42.22 -2.22
C MET A 874 22.69 -42.35 -0.70
N MET A 875 21.66 -41.72 -0.13
CA MET A 875 21.39 -41.82 1.31
C MET A 875 20.99 -43.26 1.69
N VAL A 876 20.14 -43.90 0.90
CA VAL A 876 19.74 -45.30 1.12
C VAL A 876 20.95 -46.23 1.01
N ASP A 877 21.75 -46.10 -0.04
CA ASP A 877 22.92 -46.93 -0.27
C ASP A 877 23.93 -46.81 0.88
N PHE A 878 24.22 -45.58 1.32
CA PHE A 878 25.16 -45.34 2.41
C PHE A 878 24.65 -45.87 3.75
N PHE A 879 23.48 -45.43 4.20
CA PHE A 879 22.98 -45.80 5.54
C PHE A 879 22.56 -47.27 5.65
N SER A 880 22.31 -47.95 4.54
CA SER A 880 22.02 -49.40 4.56
C SER A 880 23.23 -50.25 4.93
N THR A 881 24.46 -49.73 4.82
CA THR A 881 25.70 -50.46 5.13
C THR A 881 26.61 -49.77 6.13
N GLU A 882 26.48 -48.45 6.31
CA GLU A 882 27.40 -47.62 7.09
C GLU A 882 26.66 -46.86 8.20
N ALA A 883 27.37 -46.56 9.29
CA ALA A 883 26.96 -45.56 10.28
C ALA A 883 27.67 -44.23 9.99
N ALA A 884 27.12 -43.11 10.45
CA ALA A 884 27.71 -41.79 10.26
C ALA A 884 27.69 -40.94 11.53
N GLU A 885 28.74 -40.12 11.68
CA GLU A 885 28.84 -39.12 12.74
C GLU A 885 28.97 -37.73 12.13
N TYR A 886 28.21 -36.77 12.66
CA TYR A 886 28.27 -35.36 12.34
C TYR A 886 28.53 -34.54 13.61
N HIS A 887 29.26 -33.44 13.50
CA HIS A 887 29.52 -32.55 14.63
C HIS A 887 28.63 -31.31 14.56
N LEU A 888 27.88 -31.04 15.63
CA LEU A 888 27.18 -29.77 15.85
C LEU A 888 28.16 -28.78 16.47
N CYS A 889 28.35 -27.63 15.83
CA CYS A 889 29.26 -26.58 16.29
C CYS A 889 28.52 -25.24 16.43
N ALA A 890 28.86 -24.45 17.44
CA ALA A 890 28.31 -23.12 17.68
C ALA A 890 29.39 -22.03 17.58
N GLN A 891 29.01 -20.86 17.08
CA GLN A 891 29.82 -19.65 16.95
C GLN A 891 29.10 -18.52 17.69
N LEU A 892 29.72 -18.01 18.76
CA LEU A 892 29.14 -16.94 19.58
C LEU A 892 29.37 -15.56 18.95
N CYS A 893 28.40 -14.66 19.08
CA CYS A 893 28.48 -13.28 18.59
C CYS A 893 29.44 -12.46 19.44
N THR A 894 30.33 -11.69 18.83
CA THR A 894 31.23 -10.76 19.53
C THR A 894 30.70 -9.33 19.53
N ASP A 895 30.17 -8.86 18.40
CA ASP A 895 29.61 -7.51 18.24
C ASP A 895 28.58 -7.43 17.10
N LEU A 896 27.61 -6.52 17.20
CA LEU A 896 26.54 -6.40 16.20
C LEU A 896 26.96 -5.69 14.90
N ALA A 897 28.13 -5.06 14.85
CA ALA A 897 28.57 -4.35 13.63
C ALA A 897 29.09 -5.35 12.59
N SER A 898 29.85 -6.35 13.03
CA SER A 898 30.37 -7.43 12.19
C SER A 898 29.46 -8.65 12.14
N MET A 899 28.67 -8.89 13.21
CA MET A 899 27.80 -10.06 13.37
C MET A 899 26.33 -9.63 13.63
N PRO A 900 25.66 -8.99 12.66
CA PRO A 900 24.33 -8.43 12.88
C PRO A 900 23.24 -9.51 13.05
N ILE A 901 22.23 -9.19 13.86
CA ILE A 901 21.02 -10.01 14.06
C ILE A 901 19.96 -9.72 12.99
N GLU A 902 19.81 -8.44 12.62
CA GLU A 902 18.76 -7.96 11.71
C GLU A 902 19.17 -7.95 10.22
N ASP A 903 20.32 -8.55 9.87
CA ASP A 903 20.75 -8.75 8.49
C ASP A 903 21.35 -10.15 8.30
N ALA A 904 20.55 -11.06 7.75
CA ALA A 904 20.94 -12.46 7.58
C ALA A 904 21.86 -12.70 6.36
N THR A 905 22.18 -11.66 5.57
CA THR A 905 23.09 -11.76 4.41
C THR A 905 24.55 -11.60 4.78
N VAL A 906 24.84 -11.22 6.04
CA VAL A 906 26.20 -10.97 6.51
C VAL A 906 26.83 -12.25 7.07
N GLU A 907 27.97 -12.62 6.48
CA GLU A 907 28.84 -13.70 6.96
C GLU A 907 29.55 -13.28 8.26
N TRP A 908 29.46 -14.11 9.30
CA TRP A 908 30.14 -13.85 10.57
C TRP A 908 31.61 -14.30 10.50
N PRO A 909 32.59 -13.40 10.74
CA PRO A 909 34.00 -13.72 10.58
C PRO A 909 34.47 -14.80 11.57
N GLU A 910 34.89 -15.97 11.07
CA GLU A 910 35.41 -17.07 11.90
C GLU A 910 36.76 -16.73 12.57
N THR A 911 37.47 -15.72 12.06
CA THR A 911 38.68 -15.17 12.69
C THR A 911 38.39 -14.36 13.95
N GLN A 912 37.18 -13.82 14.11
CA GLN A 912 36.77 -13.08 15.31
C GLN A 912 36.12 -14.00 16.34
N SER A 913 35.34 -14.99 15.88
CA SER A 913 34.72 -16.00 16.72
C SER A 913 34.71 -17.34 15.96
N PRO A 914 35.49 -18.35 16.38
CA PRO A 914 35.50 -19.63 15.70
C PRO A 914 34.29 -20.49 16.05
N TYR A 915 33.93 -21.44 15.19
CA TYR A 915 32.97 -22.49 15.53
C TYR A 915 33.59 -23.51 16.50
N VAL A 916 32.94 -23.73 17.64
CA VAL A 916 33.34 -24.72 18.66
C VAL A 916 32.34 -25.88 18.65
N ARG A 917 32.84 -27.13 18.68
CA ARG A 917 31.99 -28.32 18.74
C ARG A 917 31.27 -28.37 20.09
N VAL A 918 29.95 -28.49 20.05
CA VAL A 918 29.07 -28.56 21.23
C VAL A 918 28.40 -29.91 21.42
N ALA A 919 28.22 -30.67 20.34
CA ALA A 919 27.65 -32.01 20.39
C ALA A 919 28.04 -32.85 19.16
N THR A 920 27.86 -34.16 19.29
CA THR A 920 28.05 -35.14 18.23
C THR A 920 26.72 -35.84 17.91
N LEU A 921 26.34 -35.84 16.64
CA LEU A 921 25.18 -36.54 16.09
C LEU A 921 25.62 -37.88 15.50
N THR A 922 25.11 -38.99 16.03
CA THR A 922 25.42 -40.33 15.55
C THR A 922 24.17 -40.96 14.95
N TYR A 923 24.26 -41.39 13.69
CA TYR A 923 23.22 -42.14 12.98
C TYR A 923 23.73 -43.57 12.71
N PRO A 924 23.12 -44.60 13.34
CA PRO A 924 23.49 -45.98 13.07
C PRO A 924 23.10 -46.40 11.64
N GLN A 925 23.63 -47.55 11.21
CA GLN A 925 23.18 -48.25 10.01
C GLN A 925 21.66 -48.51 10.09
N GLN A 926 20.93 -48.08 9.08
CA GLN A 926 19.47 -48.14 9.01
C GLN A 926 18.99 -47.93 7.57
N ASN A 927 17.76 -48.35 7.26
CA ASN A 927 17.12 -47.90 6.02
C ASN A 927 16.50 -46.51 6.26
N PRO A 928 17.02 -45.44 5.64
CA PRO A 928 16.57 -44.08 5.95
C PRO A 928 15.29 -43.68 5.22
N TYR A 929 14.71 -44.55 4.38
CA TYR A 929 13.65 -44.16 3.45
C TYR A 929 12.61 -45.27 3.19
N THR A 930 12.28 -46.06 4.21
CA THR A 930 11.12 -46.99 4.16
C THR A 930 9.81 -46.21 3.94
N ASP A 931 8.77 -46.85 3.40
CA ASP A 931 7.48 -46.18 3.19
C ASP A 931 6.89 -45.64 4.50
N ALA A 932 7.07 -46.36 5.61
CA ALA A 932 6.62 -45.93 6.94
C ALA A 932 7.37 -44.69 7.42
N ARG A 933 8.71 -44.67 7.28
CA ARG A 933 9.54 -43.50 7.64
C ARG A 933 9.24 -42.30 6.77
N ARG A 934 9.10 -42.50 5.46
CA ARG A 934 8.73 -41.44 4.51
C ARG A 934 7.38 -40.83 4.90
N TYR A 935 6.37 -41.67 5.11
CA TYR A 935 5.05 -41.21 5.55
C TYR A 935 5.14 -40.44 6.87
N PHE A 936 5.84 -40.98 7.87
CA PHE A 936 5.98 -40.31 9.15
C PHE A 936 6.70 -38.95 9.03
N GLY A 937 7.84 -38.91 8.34
CA GLY A 937 8.64 -37.69 8.18
C GLY A 937 8.01 -36.62 7.28
N ASP A 938 7.32 -37.02 6.21
CA ASP A 938 6.74 -36.09 5.24
C ASP A 938 5.29 -35.73 5.52
N GLU A 939 4.50 -36.63 6.12
CA GLU A 939 3.07 -36.44 6.39
C GLU A 939 2.76 -36.13 7.86
N VAL A 940 3.45 -36.77 8.81
CA VAL A 940 3.11 -36.63 10.24
C VAL A 940 3.90 -35.49 10.89
N LEU A 941 5.23 -35.51 10.78
CA LEU A 941 6.09 -34.57 11.50
C LEU A 941 5.95 -33.12 11.02
N ALA A 942 5.96 -32.18 11.96
CA ALA A 942 6.25 -30.77 11.73
C ALA A 942 7.64 -30.45 12.26
N PHE A 943 8.31 -29.50 11.61
CA PHE A 943 9.56 -28.94 12.15
C PHE A 943 9.45 -27.43 12.15
N ASN A 944 9.74 -26.79 13.29
CA ASN A 944 9.74 -25.35 13.44
C ASN A 944 10.82 -24.95 14.45
N SER A 945 11.75 -24.08 14.05
CA SER A 945 12.88 -23.67 14.88
C SER A 945 12.49 -23.03 16.21
N TRP A 946 11.24 -22.60 16.36
CA TRP A 946 10.70 -22.06 17.62
C TRP A 946 10.15 -23.12 18.57
N ARG A 947 10.08 -24.39 18.17
CA ARG A 947 9.76 -25.52 19.07
C ARG A 947 11.03 -25.92 19.80
N GLY A 948 11.19 -25.42 21.03
CA GLY A 948 12.39 -25.64 21.83
C GLY A 948 12.45 -24.77 23.08
N LEU A 949 13.58 -24.88 23.78
CA LEU A 949 13.87 -24.13 25.01
C LEU A 949 14.02 -22.64 24.73
N SER A 950 13.53 -21.79 25.65
CA SER A 950 13.67 -20.31 25.62
C SER A 950 15.13 -19.87 25.48
N ALA A 951 16.06 -20.66 26.03
CA ALA A 951 17.50 -20.47 25.94
C ALA A 951 18.03 -20.56 24.48
N HIS A 952 17.33 -21.26 23.59
CA HIS A 952 17.69 -21.44 22.18
C HIS A 952 16.72 -20.72 21.22
N ARG A 953 16.05 -19.67 21.70
CA ARG A 953 15.07 -18.90 20.95
C ARG A 953 15.67 -18.35 19.65
N PRO A 954 15.06 -18.62 18.48
CA PRO A 954 15.50 -18.02 17.22
C PRO A 954 15.43 -16.48 17.23
N LEU A 955 16.43 -15.80 16.66
CA LEU A 955 16.52 -14.34 16.66
C LEU A 955 16.53 -13.76 15.24
N GLY A 956 16.06 -12.52 15.11
CA GLY A 956 16.12 -11.77 13.87
C GLY A 956 14.96 -12.05 12.89
N PRO A 957 14.89 -11.29 11.79
CA PRO A 957 13.70 -11.15 10.96
C PRO A 957 13.35 -12.44 10.23
N ILE A 958 14.36 -13.15 9.74
CA ILE A 958 14.17 -14.42 9.05
C ILE A 958 13.58 -15.49 9.96
N ASN A 959 13.99 -15.52 11.23
CA ASN A 959 13.48 -16.48 12.19
C ASN A 959 12.06 -16.12 12.66
N ARG A 960 11.77 -14.82 12.90
CA ARG A 960 10.40 -14.35 13.18
C ARG A 960 9.43 -14.68 12.04
N MET A 961 9.87 -14.55 10.78
CA MET A 961 9.11 -15.02 9.62
C MET A 961 8.88 -16.54 9.62
N LYS A 962 9.93 -17.34 9.86
CA LYS A 962 9.85 -18.81 9.89
C LYS A 962 8.81 -19.32 10.89
N LEU A 963 8.69 -18.69 12.06
CA LEU A 963 7.71 -19.04 13.10
C LEU A 963 6.32 -19.25 12.50
N ARG A 964 5.83 -18.23 11.79
CA ARG A 964 4.45 -18.18 11.29
C ARG A 964 4.30 -18.85 9.93
N VAL A 965 5.32 -18.80 9.08
CA VAL A 965 5.29 -19.43 7.75
C VAL A 965 5.28 -20.96 7.86
N TYR A 966 6.14 -21.55 8.69
CA TYR A 966 6.20 -23.00 8.85
C TYR A 966 4.96 -23.56 9.53
N ASP A 967 4.40 -22.84 10.50
CA ASP A 967 3.12 -23.21 11.11
C ASP A 967 1.98 -23.22 10.08
N ALA A 968 1.81 -22.14 9.31
CA ALA A 968 0.79 -22.07 8.26
C ALA A 968 0.94 -23.18 7.19
N SER A 969 2.18 -23.46 6.77
CA SER A 969 2.52 -24.53 5.82
C SER A 969 2.15 -25.91 6.37
N SER A 970 2.48 -26.18 7.64
CA SER A 970 2.16 -27.45 8.30
C SER A 970 0.66 -27.65 8.44
N GLN A 971 -0.08 -26.66 8.94
CA GLN A 971 -1.53 -26.70 9.05
C GLN A 971 -2.23 -26.93 7.70
N PHE A 972 -1.76 -26.27 6.63
CA PHE A 972 -2.29 -26.50 5.29
C PHE A 972 -2.09 -27.95 4.84
N ARG A 973 -0.87 -28.48 5.00
CA ARG A 973 -0.49 -29.83 4.57
C ARG A 973 -1.28 -30.90 5.33
N HIS A 974 -1.27 -30.86 6.66
CA HIS A 974 -2.00 -31.82 7.50
C HIS A 974 -3.50 -31.84 7.19
N ARG A 975 -4.11 -30.65 7.04
CA ARG A 975 -5.53 -30.52 6.68
C ARG A 975 -5.84 -31.08 5.29
N LYS A 976 -5.03 -30.75 4.27
CA LYS A 976 -5.29 -31.17 2.88
C LYS A 976 -4.98 -32.64 2.63
N ASN A 977 -3.98 -33.19 3.30
CA ASN A 977 -3.60 -34.60 3.19
C ASN A 977 -4.39 -35.49 4.16
N ARG A 978 -5.19 -34.91 5.06
CA ARG A 978 -5.87 -35.62 6.17
C ARG A 978 -4.90 -36.42 7.03
N ALA A 979 -3.68 -35.91 7.17
CA ALA A 979 -2.64 -36.50 7.99
C ALA A 979 -2.76 -35.98 9.42
N ARG A 980 -2.47 -36.85 10.40
CA ARG A 980 -2.39 -36.47 11.81
C ARG A 980 -1.16 -35.59 12.02
N SER A 981 -1.31 -34.47 12.71
CA SER A 981 -0.19 -33.72 13.28
C SER A 981 0.15 -34.30 14.65
N LEU A 982 1.40 -34.69 14.86
CA LEU A 982 1.87 -35.29 16.11
C LEU A 982 3.31 -34.83 16.38
N GLU A 983 3.56 -34.36 17.59
CA GLU A 983 4.92 -34.21 18.11
C GLU A 983 5.40 -35.57 18.64
N PRO A 984 6.54 -36.09 18.17
CA PRO A 984 7.01 -37.43 18.50
C PRO A 984 7.58 -37.51 19.93
N THR A 985 7.40 -38.67 20.53
CA THR A 985 8.00 -39.14 21.78
C THR A 985 8.98 -40.29 21.49
N HIS A 986 9.63 -40.81 22.54
CA HIS A 986 10.57 -41.92 22.41
C HIS A 986 9.92 -43.13 21.71
N GLY A 987 10.55 -43.63 20.64
CA GLY A 987 10.10 -44.80 19.89
C GLY A 987 9.08 -44.53 18.77
N ASP A 988 8.60 -43.29 18.56
CA ASP A 988 7.53 -43.01 17.59
C ASP A 988 7.95 -43.07 16.12
N LEU A 989 9.26 -43.00 15.81
CA LEU A 989 9.72 -43.16 14.43
C LEU A 989 9.59 -44.65 14.03
N PRO A 990 8.83 -45.02 12.98
CA PRO A 990 8.77 -46.42 12.55
C PRO A 990 10.13 -46.92 12.05
N ASP A 991 10.44 -48.19 12.32
CA ASP A 991 11.70 -48.81 11.88
C ASP A 991 11.80 -48.97 10.36
#